data_AF-A0A933LVA5-F1
#
_entry.id   AF-A0A933LVA5-F1
#
_cell.length_a   1.000
_cell.length_b   1.000
_cell.length_c   1.000
_cell.angle_alpha   90.00
_cell.angle_beta   90.00
_cell.angle_gamma   90.00
#
_symmetry.space_group_name_H-M   'P 1'
#
loop_
_entity.id
_entity.type
_entity.pdbx_description
1 polymer ?
#
loop_
_entity_poly.entity_id
_entity_poly.type
_entity_poly.pdbx_seq_one_letter_code
_entity_poly.pdbx_strand_id
1 'polypeptide(L)'
;MEIDYDFDGSLKMSDVVEDFFHSPSTGLYVFRHPLVVDSRVLAAADSIEVKVEASPEKWLVNVPLADALRLLERLGGTALSLPEYFRVRRDAIQAGDRDMLASLESDQFIEMLATVFLRDRTMIHHPRAGGRLEFRGEEIPVRTPEGRYGWVHPDDFDLATGLPVRVARVRDVTDDTIKYWDTHTDIGRAGALMAVRGFVTSVGKISCDLGFPADAVSEKLTIRECRRSRPEGVLDERVLEEARSVLGRYYAAVRDRSLYARVPEWHESLLWFVERHRALLSTAGDVAAQVLKEDLRDALGIFWCRALADGELALAGRIHAAAGAFSGLCGAPIDKGSFSHFVAGRREALRRAIRERASIVFVLGHDNPDTDAIVSALAEAFRQHLLCGAESTFVPVVPGDRIPDEVRELLGPELGDCLIFTADEDYAAASRTGRPEWIMVDHNVSRVQPETRAIIDHHYPSAVCLQQRIPRRILFAGSTSTLVALRIYGLGLEIPRELARVLHGATLMDTENRFPGKMTPLDDLVMDRLKPASGMGDESAFYRGLMRRLITCYDADRLFVRDYKEDWCFFGFAVAKGIEILDPERAGIVRRLRELAVENNARKNLPLTLLKVVDYAADAETIRRETMFPVFARESPEEFREAVRDTIVTIVRHESGPGARIERGKEAIEYSGVGTQLSRKKLAPVLDPVVNAFHRYFYSPSAGFYFKRDFLRRDRRVEEAARRHGIVLHADEDGVVVGNPAELKFLLQELGLLCASPAEYFHAYYDALAAGDERMAAHLTSPRYLETLDMIVEDRETIVEHARIVRDRGAYSYEGGTRRRVRVPVGEPGLFDPRKIDRETGLPAEVEDPRQYGQGLWRYWSPDSDRAWALRSSIFAYGIPALDLKFGFGEALPRLAIRPCVRRVVHPRVRVSERGGKILVEVEDA
;
A
#
# COMPACT_ATOMS: atom_id res chain seq x y z
N MET A 1 10.78 1.32 -19.70
CA MET A 1 10.83 1.07 -18.25
C MET A 1 12.05 0.19 -18.00
N GLU A 2 13.08 0.73 -17.35
CA GLU A 2 14.15 -0.11 -16.81
C GLU A 2 13.67 -0.62 -15.46
N ILE A 3 13.59 -1.94 -15.31
CA ILE A 3 13.29 -2.54 -14.01
C ILE A 3 14.64 -2.77 -13.36
N ASP A 4 14.95 -1.91 -12.39
CA ASP A 4 16.07 -2.14 -11.50
C ASP A 4 15.70 -3.32 -10.59
N TYR A 5 16.36 -4.46 -10.79
CA TYR A 5 16.14 -5.65 -9.98
C TYR A 5 16.89 -5.60 -8.65
N ASP A 6 17.66 -4.54 -8.38
CA ASP A 6 18.39 -4.33 -7.11
C ASP A 6 17.60 -3.36 -6.20
N PHE A 7 16.46 -3.82 -5.68
CA PHE A 7 15.63 -3.02 -4.75
C PHE A 7 15.89 -3.40 -3.29
N ASP A 8 15.65 -2.44 -2.40
CA ASP A 8 15.63 -2.64 -0.95
C ASP A 8 14.48 -1.81 -0.36
N GLY A 9 13.40 -2.49 0.02
CA GLY A 9 12.22 -1.90 0.66
C GLY A 9 12.23 -1.99 2.20
N SER A 10 13.37 -2.40 2.78
CA SER A 10 13.50 -2.55 4.23
C SER A 10 13.31 -1.22 4.95
N LEU A 11 12.71 -1.24 6.14
CA LEU A 11 12.75 -0.07 7.03
C LEU A 11 14.12 -0.09 7.72
N LYS A 12 15.01 0.82 7.33
CA LYS A 12 16.38 0.88 7.88
C LYS A 12 16.43 1.81 9.07
N MET A 13 17.41 1.60 9.93
CA MET A 13 17.72 2.51 11.05
C MET A 13 18.01 3.95 10.60
N SER A 14 18.53 4.14 9.38
CA SER A 14 18.70 5.47 8.79
C SER A 14 17.38 6.21 8.57
N ASP A 15 16.29 5.47 8.42
CA ASP A 15 14.96 5.99 8.06
C ASP A 15 14.05 6.04 9.30
N VAL A 16 14.52 5.51 10.44
CA VAL A 16 13.83 5.58 11.71
C VAL A 16 14.28 6.82 12.49
N VAL A 17 13.43 7.84 12.48
CA VAL A 17 13.50 8.98 13.42
C VAL A 17 12.98 8.59 14.80
N GLU A 18 13.44 9.32 15.84
CA GLU A 18 12.86 9.23 17.19
C GLU A 18 11.35 9.31 17.10
N ASP A 19 10.67 8.41 17.79
CA ASP A 19 9.22 8.36 17.75
C ASP A 19 8.55 9.60 18.35
N PHE A 20 9.26 10.37 19.18
CA PHE A 20 8.76 11.59 19.82
C PHE A 20 9.57 12.83 19.44
N PHE A 21 8.89 13.94 19.20
CA PHE A 21 9.46 15.28 19.08
C PHE A 21 9.25 16.03 20.41
N HIS A 22 10.31 16.50 21.04
CA HIS A 22 10.19 17.35 22.23
C HIS A 22 9.97 18.82 21.83
N SER A 23 8.80 19.37 22.16
CA SER A 23 8.46 20.78 21.93
C SER A 23 8.85 21.63 23.15
N PRO A 24 9.87 22.50 23.05
CA PRO A 24 10.32 23.30 24.18
C PRO A 24 9.25 24.28 24.69
N SER A 25 8.38 24.78 23.80
CA SER A 25 7.37 25.77 24.17
C SER A 25 6.14 25.19 24.88
N THR A 26 5.90 23.88 24.74
CA THR A 26 4.81 23.17 25.41
C THR A 26 5.31 22.25 26.54
N GLY A 27 6.59 21.86 26.51
CA GLY A 27 7.17 20.86 27.40
C GLY A 27 6.66 19.44 27.11
N LEU A 28 6.04 19.21 25.95
CA LEU A 28 5.48 17.91 25.56
C LEU A 28 6.46 17.14 24.68
N TYR A 29 6.49 15.83 24.91
CA TYR A 29 6.99 14.84 23.97
C TYR A 29 5.82 14.43 23.08
N VAL A 30 5.84 14.88 21.83
CA VAL A 30 4.76 14.71 20.86
C VAL A 30 5.10 13.56 19.95
N PHE A 31 4.29 12.51 19.93
CA PHE A 31 4.53 11.35 19.07
C PHE A 31 4.48 11.78 17.60
N ARG A 32 5.42 11.34 16.76
CA ARG A 32 5.51 11.77 15.35
C ARG A 32 4.42 11.21 14.46
N HIS A 33 3.60 10.29 14.94
CA HIS A 33 2.54 9.67 14.14
C HIS A 33 1.21 9.80 14.88
N PRO A 34 0.08 9.54 14.21
CA PRO A 34 -1.13 9.19 14.91
C PRO A 34 -0.91 8.04 15.92
N LEU A 35 -1.80 7.94 16.90
CA LEU A 35 -1.77 6.90 17.91
C LEU A 35 -1.84 5.52 17.23
N VAL A 36 -0.74 4.77 17.30
CA VAL A 36 -0.62 3.44 16.71
C VAL A 36 -1.32 2.41 17.59
N VAL A 37 -2.19 1.60 17.01
CA VAL A 37 -2.85 0.49 17.69
C VAL A 37 -1.83 -0.62 17.93
N ASP A 38 -1.46 -0.78 19.19
CA ASP A 38 -0.58 -1.82 19.69
C ASP A 38 -1.19 -2.50 20.93
N SER A 39 -0.47 -3.46 21.52
CA SER A 39 -0.92 -4.18 22.71
C SER A 39 -1.21 -3.28 23.92
N ARG A 40 -0.54 -2.13 24.05
CA ARG A 40 -0.78 -1.14 25.12
C ARG A 40 -2.13 -0.47 24.90
N VAL A 41 -2.39 -0.03 23.67
CA VAL A 41 -3.66 0.59 23.27
C VAL A 41 -4.82 -0.39 23.46
N LEU A 42 -4.66 -1.64 23.01
CA LEU A 42 -5.68 -2.68 23.17
C LEU A 42 -5.96 -2.98 24.65
N ALA A 43 -4.93 -3.14 25.47
CA ALA A 43 -5.09 -3.38 26.91
C ALA A 43 -5.72 -2.18 27.65
N ALA A 44 -5.33 -0.96 27.27
CA ALA A 44 -5.91 0.25 27.82
C ALA A 44 -7.40 0.34 27.45
N ALA A 45 -7.74 0.11 26.19
CA ALA A 45 -9.10 0.15 25.67
C ALA A 45 -10.01 -0.91 26.32
N ASP A 46 -9.53 -2.15 26.47
CA ASP A 46 -10.21 -3.22 27.21
C ASP A 46 -10.57 -2.77 28.64
N SER A 47 -9.63 -2.09 29.32
CA SER A 47 -9.82 -1.67 30.72
C SER A 47 -10.84 -0.55 30.92
N ILE A 48 -11.20 0.16 29.84
CA ILE A 48 -12.16 1.28 29.86
C ILE A 48 -13.37 1.05 28.92
N GLU A 49 -13.49 -0.17 28.38
CA GLU A 49 -14.55 -0.62 27.47
C GLU A 49 -14.69 0.24 26.20
N VAL A 50 -13.56 0.66 25.62
CA VAL A 50 -13.52 1.41 24.36
C VAL A 50 -13.29 0.46 23.18
N LYS A 51 -14.08 0.60 22.11
CA LYS A 51 -13.87 -0.13 20.87
C LYS A 51 -12.65 0.45 20.13
N VAL A 52 -11.76 -0.41 19.67
CA VAL A 52 -10.58 -0.04 18.88
C VAL A 52 -10.75 -0.53 17.45
N GLU A 53 -10.48 0.36 16.50
CA GLU A 53 -10.33 0.04 15.08
C GLU A 53 -9.02 0.66 14.58
N ALA A 54 -8.37 -0.01 13.63
CA ALA A 54 -7.07 0.39 13.09
C ALA A 54 -7.15 0.61 11.57
N SER A 55 -6.50 1.64 11.05
CA SER A 55 -6.29 1.81 9.61
C SER A 55 -5.26 0.77 9.08
N PRO A 56 -5.09 0.58 7.76
CA PRO A 56 -4.01 -0.23 7.19
C PRO A 56 -2.60 0.16 7.68
N GLU A 57 -2.41 1.43 8.04
CA GLU A 57 -1.18 1.99 8.61
C GLU A 57 -1.06 1.82 10.14
N LYS A 58 -2.01 1.09 10.77
CA LYS A 58 -2.15 0.87 12.22
C LYS A 58 -2.58 2.06 13.05
N TRP A 59 -3.12 3.14 12.47
CA TRP A 59 -3.58 4.28 13.25
C TRP A 59 -4.93 4.02 13.90
N LEU A 60 -5.13 4.49 15.14
CA LEU A 60 -6.43 4.45 15.81
C LEU A 60 -7.42 5.30 15.02
N VAL A 61 -8.49 4.70 14.53
CA VAL A 61 -9.52 5.36 13.72
C VAL A 61 -10.92 4.93 14.17
N ASN A 62 -11.96 5.58 13.66
CA ASN A 62 -13.36 5.30 14.02
C ASN A 62 -13.69 5.40 15.53
N VAL A 63 -12.94 6.23 16.29
CA VAL A 63 -13.17 6.46 17.73
C VAL A 63 -13.57 7.92 17.97
N PRO A 64 -14.65 8.22 18.73
CA PRO A 64 -15.03 9.59 19.05
C PRO A 64 -14.04 10.24 20.02
N LEU A 65 -13.96 11.57 20.02
CA LEU A 65 -12.97 12.32 20.81
C LEU A 65 -12.99 11.93 22.30
N ALA A 66 -14.17 11.78 22.89
CA ALA A 66 -14.33 11.42 24.30
C ALA A 66 -13.59 10.12 24.66
N ASP A 67 -13.74 9.08 23.83
CA ASP A 67 -13.11 7.78 24.07
C ASP A 67 -11.62 7.81 23.74
N ALA A 68 -11.22 8.56 22.71
CA ALA A 68 -9.82 8.79 22.38
C ALA A 68 -9.06 9.48 23.54
N LEU A 69 -9.66 10.49 24.17
CA LEU A 69 -9.07 11.18 25.33
C LEU A 69 -9.00 10.27 26.56
N ARG A 70 -10.04 9.49 26.86
CA ARG A 70 -10.03 8.51 27.95
C ARG A 70 -8.94 7.45 27.75
N LEU A 71 -8.75 7.02 26.50
CA LEU A 71 -7.72 6.07 26.13
C LEU A 71 -6.31 6.64 26.34
N LEU A 72 -6.07 7.88 25.89
CA LEU A 72 -4.79 8.56 26.12
C LEU A 72 -4.53 8.78 27.62
N GLU A 73 -5.53 9.19 28.40
CA GLU A 73 -5.40 9.32 29.85
C GLU A 73 -5.00 7.98 30.49
N ARG A 74 -5.62 6.87 30.05
CA ARG A 74 -5.29 5.52 30.53
C ARG A 74 -3.87 5.09 30.17
N LEU A 75 -3.36 5.54 29.02
CA LEU A 75 -1.97 5.33 28.58
C LEU A 75 -0.97 6.26 29.28
N GLY A 76 -1.42 7.16 30.15
CA GLY A 76 -0.58 8.17 30.81
C GLY A 76 -0.18 9.34 29.89
N GLY A 77 -0.89 9.51 28.78
CA GLY A 77 -0.68 10.55 27.79
C GLY A 77 -1.79 11.61 27.76
N THR A 78 -1.65 12.55 26.83
CA THR A 78 -2.64 13.56 26.46
C THR A 78 -2.61 13.75 24.93
N ALA A 79 -3.47 14.59 24.38
CA ALA A 79 -3.38 15.05 22.99
C ALA A 79 -3.03 16.54 22.94
N LEU A 80 -2.66 17.04 21.76
CA LEU A 80 -2.42 18.46 21.53
C LEU A 80 -3.74 19.22 21.58
N SER A 81 -3.80 20.28 22.38
CA SER A 81 -4.82 21.32 22.23
C SER A 81 -4.54 22.18 20.98
N LEU A 82 -5.53 22.96 20.55
CA LEU A 82 -5.40 23.87 19.40
C LEU A 82 -4.19 24.82 19.49
N PRO A 83 -3.94 25.55 20.60
CA PRO A 83 -2.75 26.40 20.71
C PRO A 83 -1.45 25.59 20.75
N GLU A 84 -1.44 24.42 21.39
CA GLU A 84 -0.25 23.57 21.43
C GLU A 84 0.13 23.04 20.06
N TYR A 85 -0.83 22.68 19.21
CA TYR A 85 -0.57 22.28 17.82
C TYR A 85 0.25 23.34 17.08
N PHE A 86 -0.18 24.61 17.11
CA PHE A 86 0.55 25.70 16.44
C PHE A 86 1.90 25.99 17.08
N ARG A 87 2.02 25.87 18.41
CA ARG A 87 3.30 26.00 19.12
C ARG A 87 4.28 24.90 18.73
N VAL A 88 3.84 23.64 18.69
CA VAL A 88 4.63 22.48 18.27
C VAL A 88 5.05 22.63 16.81
N ARG A 89 4.14 23.04 15.92
CA ARG A 89 4.47 23.32 14.52
C ARG A 89 5.57 24.38 14.40
N ARG A 90 5.46 25.48 15.15
CA ARG A 90 6.49 26.53 15.17
C ARG A 90 7.83 26.03 15.70
N ASP A 91 7.81 25.24 16.78
CA ASP A 91 9.03 24.64 17.35
C ASP A 91 9.70 23.69 16.34
N ALA A 92 8.91 22.89 15.59
CA ALA A 92 9.43 22.02 14.54
C ALA A 92 10.06 22.80 13.38
N ILE A 93 9.46 23.92 12.95
CA ILE A 93 10.07 24.85 11.97
C ILE A 93 11.41 25.38 12.49
N GLN A 94 11.44 25.84 13.75
CA GLN A 94 12.66 26.39 14.37
C GLN A 94 13.78 25.36 14.52
N ALA A 95 13.41 24.10 14.80
CA ALA A 95 14.34 22.98 14.86
C ALA A 95 14.79 22.47 13.48
N GLY A 96 14.13 22.91 12.38
CA GLY A 96 14.35 22.36 11.04
C GLY A 96 13.88 20.91 10.91
N ASP A 97 12.95 20.47 11.75
CA ASP A 97 12.47 19.10 11.84
C ASP A 97 11.42 18.81 10.74
N ARG A 98 11.92 18.35 9.58
CA ARG A 98 11.08 18.09 8.40
C ARG A 98 10.08 16.95 8.62
N ASP A 99 10.44 15.94 9.40
CA ASP A 99 9.58 14.77 9.60
C ASP A 99 8.41 15.10 10.52
N MET A 100 8.64 15.90 11.56
CA MET A 100 7.56 16.38 12.41
C MET A 100 6.60 17.29 11.63
N LEU A 101 7.14 18.17 10.77
CA LEU A 101 6.32 19.02 9.91
C LEU A 101 5.50 18.21 8.91
N ALA A 102 6.13 17.25 8.21
CA ALA A 102 5.43 16.37 7.28
C ALA A 102 4.29 15.60 7.97
N SER A 103 4.48 15.21 9.24
CA SER A 103 3.42 14.58 10.02
C SER A 103 2.30 15.53 10.43
N LEU A 104 2.63 16.72 10.93
CA LEU A 104 1.64 17.75 11.32
C LEU A 104 0.85 18.26 10.11
N GLU A 105 1.42 18.18 8.92
CA GLU A 105 0.81 18.67 7.68
C GLU A 105 0.33 17.54 6.75
N SER A 106 0.34 16.30 7.27
CA SER A 106 0.04 15.11 6.49
C SER A 106 -1.36 15.15 5.86
N ASP A 107 -1.41 14.75 4.58
CA ASP A 107 -2.62 14.51 3.82
C ASP A 107 -3.11 13.05 3.92
N GLN A 108 -2.66 12.29 4.93
CA GLN A 108 -3.03 10.89 5.14
C GLN A 108 -4.07 10.70 6.24
N PHE A 109 -4.20 11.64 7.18
CA PHE A 109 -5.12 11.56 8.30
C PHE A 109 -5.62 12.94 8.76
N ILE A 110 -6.66 12.92 9.59
CA ILE A 110 -7.21 14.08 10.31
C ILE A 110 -6.95 13.89 11.79
N GLU A 111 -6.32 14.88 12.39
CA GLU A 111 -5.90 14.84 13.79
C GLU A 111 -6.91 15.59 14.65
N MET A 112 -7.54 14.85 15.56
CA MET A 112 -8.34 15.39 16.66
C MET A 112 -7.42 16.16 17.62
N LEU A 113 -7.83 17.39 17.93
CA LEU A 113 -7.15 18.21 18.93
C LEU A 113 -7.97 18.20 20.22
N ALA A 114 -7.30 18.20 21.38
CA ALA A 114 -7.89 18.27 22.70
C ALA A 114 -8.45 19.68 22.99
N THR A 115 -9.36 20.14 22.15
CA THR A 115 -10.04 21.43 22.25
C THR A 115 -11.47 21.27 21.78
N VAL A 116 -12.42 21.57 22.67
CA VAL A 116 -13.85 21.49 22.38
C VAL A 116 -14.53 22.85 22.52
N PHE A 117 -15.54 23.10 21.70
CA PHE A 117 -16.37 24.30 21.75
C PHE A 117 -17.78 23.93 22.18
N LEU A 118 -18.28 24.64 23.20
CA LEU A 118 -19.61 24.49 23.74
C LEU A 118 -20.44 25.73 23.37
N ARG A 119 -21.54 25.51 22.63
CA ARG A 119 -22.51 26.55 22.26
C ARG A 119 -21.86 27.83 21.71
N ASP A 120 -20.84 27.66 20.85
CA ASP A 120 -20.22 28.71 20.04
C ASP A 120 -19.60 29.91 20.83
N ARG A 121 -19.51 29.81 22.16
CA ARG A 121 -19.08 30.90 23.06
C ARG A 121 -18.01 30.51 24.06
N THR A 122 -17.87 29.22 24.33
CA THR A 122 -16.93 28.71 25.33
C THR A 122 -16.08 27.63 24.70
N MET A 123 -14.79 27.71 24.96
CA MET A 123 -13.79 26.73 24.57
C MET A 123 -13.21 26.08 25.81
N ILE A 124 -12.89 24.79 25.71
CA ILE A 124 -12.17 24.05 26.76
C ILE A 124 -10.97 23.36 26.10
N HIS A 125 -9.76 23.70 26.55
CA HIS A 125 -8.55 22.92 26.22
C HIS A 125 -8.39 21.76 27.20
N HIS A 126 -7.83 20.65 26.73
CA HIS A 126 -7.62 19.43 27.51
C HIS A 126 -8.86 19.01 28.32
N PRO A 127 -10.03 18.89 27.66
CA PRO A 127 -11.26 18.58 28.39
C PRO A 127 -11.21 17.16 28.97
N ARG A 128 -11.85 16.98 30.12
CA ARG A 128 -12.18 15.65 30.65
C ARG A 128 -13.55 15.24 30.15
N ALA A 129 -13.64 14.06 29.55
CA ALA A 129 -14.90 13.50 29.08
C ALA A 129 -15.67 12.82 30.23
N GLY A 130 -16.88 13.29 30.50
CA GLY A 130 -17.84 12.65 31.41
C GLY A 130 -18.82 11.71 30.70
N GLY A 131 -18.97 11.89 29.38
CA GLY A 131 -19.83 11.12 28.49
C GLY A 131 -19.51 11.49 27.03
N ARG A 132 -20.22 10.89 26.06
CA ARG A 132 -19.89 11.03 24.62
C ARG A 132 -19.85 12.48 24.11
N LEU A 133 -20.69 13.35 24.67
CA LEU A 133 -20.78 14.78 24.34
C LEU A 133 -20.63 15.68 25.58
N GLU A 134 -20.21 15.11 26.71
CA GLU A 134 -20.07 15.85 27.97
C GLU A 134 -18.60 16.09 28.28
N PHE A 135 -18.19 17.34 28.19
CA PHE A 135 -16.81 17.76 28.41
C PHE A 135 -16.74 18.78 29.56
N ARG A 136 -15.75 18.62 30.44
CA ARG A 136 -15.51 19.51 31.59
C ARG A 136 -14.06 19.97 31.60
N GLY A 137 -13.80 21.19 32.05
CA GLY A 137 -12.46 21.75 32.17
C GLY A 137 -12.53 23.24 32.47
N GLU A 138 -11.40 23.93 32.28
CA GLU A 138 -11.36 25.39 32.35
C GLU A 138 -12.11 25.99 31.16
N GLU A 139 -13.18 26.73 31.45
CA GLU A 139 -13.99 27.39 30.43
C GLU A 139 -13.36 28.72 30.02
N ILE A 140 -12.97 28.82 28.76
CA ILE A 140 -12.39 30.02 28.16
C ILE A 140 -13.46 30.67 27.29
N PRO A 141 -13.95 31.88 27.64
CA PRO A 141 -14.85 32.63 26.78
C PRO A 141 -14.16 32.99 25.47
N VAL A 142 -14.76 32.64 24.34
CA VAL A 142 -14.21 32.92 23.02
C VAL A 142 -15.26 33.46 22.08
N ARG A 143 -14.82 34.29 21.13
CA ARG A 143 -15.58 34.64 19.94
C ARG A 143 -14.80 34.16 18.74
N THR A 144 -15.23 33.04 18.16
CA THR A 144 -14.59 32.49 16.98
C THR A 144 -14.78 33.46 15.80
N PRO A 145 -13.73 33.80 15.05
CA PRO A 145 -13.86 34.63 13.86
C PRO A 145 -14.82 34.00 12.85
N GLU A 146 -15.76 34.81 12.37
CA GLU A 146 -16.70 34.42 11.32
C GLU A 146 -15.97 34.36 9.97
N GLY A 147 -16.12 33.24 9.28
CA GLY A 147 -15.50 33.07 7.97
C GLY A 147 -15.67 31.66 7.42
N ARG A 148 -16.89 31.09 7.40
CA ARG A 148 -17.13 29.73 6.90
C ARG A 148 -17.28 29.69 5.36
N TYR A 149 -16.33 29.22 4.56
CA TYR A 149 -14.91 28.92 4.84
C TYR A 149 -14.02 30.16 4.57
N GLY A 150 -12.80 30.14 5.12
CA GLY A 150 -11.86 31.26 5.07
C GLY A 150 -10.41 30.80 5.02
N TRP A 151 -9.49 31.75 4.93
CA TRP A 151 -8.05 31.49 4.80
C TRP A 151 -7.27 32.27 5.84
N VAL A 152 -6.25 31.64 6.41
CA VAL A 152 -5.46 32.21 7.51
C VAL A 152 -3.98 31.97 7.22
N HIS A 153 -3.14 33.00 7.40
CA HIS A 153 -1.70 32.80 7.37
C HIS A 153 -1.25 32.04 8.64
N PRO A 154 -0.31 31.08 8.59
CA PRO A 154 0.08 30.32 9.77
C PRO A 154 0.59 31.18 10.94
N ASP A 155 1.13 32.36 10.66
CA ASP A 155 1.58 33.32 11.68
C ASP A 155 0.44 34.16 12.30
N ASP A 156 -0.76 34.13 11.71
CA ASP A 156 -1.94 34.87 12.18
C ASP A 156 -2.77 34.05 13.19
N PHE A 157 -2.19 33.08 13.89
CA PHE A 157 -2.84 32.35 14.99
C PHE A 157 -2.40 32.91 16.35
N ASP A 158 -3.37 33.24 17.21
CA ASP A 158 -3.08 33.57 18.59
C ASP A 158 -2.62 32.31 19.33
N LEU A 159 -1.35 32.26 19.73
CA LEU A 159 -0.79 31.09 20.40
C LEU A 159 -1.30 30.88 21.82
N ALA A 160 -2.07 31.81 22.40
CA ALA A 160 -2.74 31.60 23.69
C ALA A 160 -4.02 30.77 23.52
N THR A 161 -4.86 31.12 22.53
CA THR A 161 -6.17 30.49 22.30
C THR A 161 -6.16 29.43 21.19
N GLY A 162 -5.20 29.52 20.26
CA GLY A 162 -5.13 28.75 19.03
C GLY A 162 -6.10 29.22 17.94
N LEU A 163 -6.79 30.34 18.14
CA LEU A 163 -7.74 30.90 17.18
C LEU A 163 -7.04 31.85 16.20
N PRO A 164 -7.54 31.96 14.95
CA PRO A 164 -7.00 32.93 14.02
C PRO A 164 -7.31 34.36 14.48
N VAL A 165 -6.34 35.26 14.34
CA VAL A 165 -6.48 36.70 14.59
C VAL A 165 -7.16 37.37 13.40
N ARG A 166 -6.87 36.90 12.19
CA ARG A 166 -7.43 37.41 10.93
C ARG A 166 -7.81 36.27 10.01
N VAL A 167 -9.04 36.30 9.49
CA VAL A 167 -9.53 35.36 8.47
C VAL A 167 -9.81 36.15 7.19
N ALA A 168 -9.09 35.80 6.12
CA ALA A 168 -9.31 36.36 4.79
C ALA A 168 -10.45 35.61 4.07
N ARG A 169 -11.26 36.35 3.30
CA ARG A 169 -12.30 35.77 2.44
C ARG A 169 -11.75 35.55 1.02
N VAL A 170 -11.79 34.29 0.58
CA VAL A 170 -11.76 33.71 -0.79
C VAL A 170 -10.72 34.21 -1.84
N ARG A 171 -10.00 35.33 -1.68
CA ARG A 171 -9.20 35.93 -2.80
C ARG A 171 -7.70 36.18 -2.59
N ASP A 172 -7.17 35.97 -1.39
CA ASP A 172 -5.73 36.07 -1.09
C ASP A 172 -5.14 34.69 -0.71
N VAL A 173 -5.35 33.70 -1.59
CA VAL A 173 -4.81 32.35 -1.39
C VAL A 173 -3.35 32.35 -1.84
N THR A 174 -2.42 32.32 -0.90
CA THR A 174 -1.01 32.01 -1.18
C THR A 174 -0.71 30.56 -0.79
N ASP A 175 0.45 30.07 -1.22
CA ASP A 175 0.86 28.70 -0.93
C ASP A 175 1.02 28.40 0.57
N ASP A 176 1.20 29.43 1.38
CA ASP A 176 1.45 29.28 2.82
C ASP A 176 0.16 29.27 3.65
N THR A 177 -1.01 29.51 3.05
CA THR A 177 -2.27 29.67 3.81
C THR A 177 -2.89 28.35 4.29
N ILE A 178 -3.52 28.41 5.47
CA ILE A 178 -4.29 27.34 6.10
C ILE A 178 -5.78 27.60 5.87
N LYS A 179 -6.52 26.58 5.43
CA LYS A 179 -7.98 26.69 5.28
C LYS A 179 -8.65 26.63 6.65
N TYR A 180 -9.56 27.55 6.93
CA TYR A 180 -10.25 27.68 8.21
C TYR A 180 -11.75 27.43 8.10
N TRP A 181 -12.29 26.69 9.07
CA TRP A 181 -13.72 26.50 9.26
C TRP A 181 -14.11 26.90 10.68
N ASP A 182 -15.07 27.81 10.80
CA ASP A 182 -15.54 28.31 12.10
C ASP A 182 -16.55 27.36 12.78
N THR A 183 -16.95 27.74 13.99
CA THR A 183 -17.94 27.04 14.81
C THR A 183 -19.39 27.42 14.49
N HIS A 184 -19.64 28.34 13.56
CA HIS A 184 -20.97 28.92 13.28
C HIS A 184 -21.79 27.97 12.39
N THR A 185 -22.07 26.79 12.93
CA THR A 185 -22.75 25.70 12.26
C THR A 185 -24.08 25.43 12.97
N ASP A 186 -25.13 24.99 12.25
CA ASP A 186 -26.39 24.58 12.90
C ASP A 186 -26.17 23.44 13.91
N ILE A 187 -25.10 22.66 13.73
CA ILE A 187 -24.64 21.61 14.64
C ILE A 187 -24.06 22.20 15.93
N GLY A 188 -23.27 23.29 15.83
CA GLY A 188 -22.64 23.98 16.95
C GLY A 188 -23.62 24.59 17.94
N ARG A 189 -24.81 24.95 17.47
CA ARG A 189 -25.87 25.54 18.31
C ARG A 189 -26.53 24.54 19.27
N ALA A 190 -26.36 23.23 19.04
CA ALA A 190 -27.05 22.17 19.79
C ALA A 190 -26.12 21.12 20.43
N GLY A 191 -24.81 21.13 20.14
CA GLY A 191 -23.87 20.09 20.60
C GLY A 191 -22.46 20.60 20.92
N ALA A 192 -21.56 19.67 21.23
CA ALA A 192 -20.13 19.94 21.42
C ALA A 192 -19.38 19.76 20.10
N LEU A 193 -18.62 20.77 19.70
CA LEU A 193 -17.72 20.69 18.55
C LEU A 193 -16.29 20.45 19.02
N MET A 194 -15.46 19.86 18.18
CA MET A 194 -14.02 19.70 18.42
C MET A 194 -13.21 20.44 17.36
N ALA A 195 -12.04 20.91 17.77
CA ALA A 195 -11.02 21.33 16.83
C ALA A 195 -10.36 20.11 16.19
N VAL A 196 -10.21 20.13 14.88
CA VAL A 196 -9.41 19.15 14.14
C VAL A 196 -8.42 19.86 13.23
N ARG A 197 -7.23 19.27 13.12
CA ARG A 197 -6.35 19.54 11.99
C ARG A 197 -6.66 18.56 10.88
N GLY A 198 -6.99 19.05 9.70
CA GLY A 198 -7.27 18.24 8.51
C GLY A 198 -6.39 18.61 7.32
N PHE A 199 -6.73 18.03 6.17
CA PHE A 199 -6.16 18.37 4.88
C PHE A 199 -7.28 18.45 3.85
N VAL A 200 -7.29 19.52 3.05
CA VAL A 200 -8.31 19.74 2.03
C VAL A 200 -7.70 19.45 0.68
N THR A 201 -7.92 18.24 0.18
CA THR A 201 -7.41 17.75 -1.10
C THR A 201 -7.79 18.64 -2.27
N SER A 202 -8.96 19.28 -2.21
CA SER A 202 -9.41 20.20 -3.27
C SER A 202 -8.49 21.39 -3.49
N VAL A 203 -7.73 21.78 -2.47
CA VAL A 203 -6.83 22.93 -2.55
C VAL A 203 -5.38 22.56 -2.26
N GLY A 204 -5.12 21.30 -1.86
CA GLY A 204 -3.78 20.83 -1.51
C GLY A 204 -3.21 21.51 -0.27
N LYS A 205 -4.04 21.91 0.70
CA LYS A 205 -3.62 22.65 1.90
C LYS A 205 -4.12 22.00 3.18
N ILE A 206 -3.37 22.20 4.26
CA ILE A 206 -3.81 21.89 5.62
C ILE A 206 -5.02 22.75 6.01
N SER A 207 -5.85 22.23 6.92
CA SER A 207 -6.99 22.95 7.46
C SER A 207 -7.07 22.92 8.97
N CYS A 208 -7.55 24.02 9.54
CA CYS A 208 -8.00 24.14 10.92
C CYS A 208 -9.54 24.18 10.92
N ASP A 209 -10.18 23.11 11.34
CA ASP A 209 -11.64 23.01 11.35
C ASP A 209 -12.16 22.95 12.79
N LEU A 210 -12.95 23.95 13.17
CA LEU A 210 -13.56 24.07 14.50
C LEU A 210 -15.02 23.58 14.51
N GLY A 211 -15.53 23.15 13.36
CA GLY A 211 -16.93 22.80 13.11
C GLY A 211 -17.22 21.30 13.16
N PHE A 212 -16.27 20.45 13.56
CA PHE A 212 -16.46 19.00 13.63
C PHE A 212 -17.26 18.58 14.87
N PRO A 213 -18.29 17.72 14.77
CA PRO A 213 -18.96 17.15 15.94
C PRO A 213 -17.97 16.35 16.79
N ALA A 214 -17.96 16.55 18.11
CA ALA A 214 -17.03 15.85 19.01
C ALA A 214 -17.26 14.32 19.08
N ASP A 215 -18.41 13.85 18.60
CA ASP A 215 -18.79 12.45 18.53
C ASP A 215 -18.67 11.83 17.12
N ALA A 216 -18.11 12.58 16.16
CA ALA A 216 -17.83 12.11 14.82
C ALA A 216 -16.78 10.98 14.82
N VAL A 217 -16.93 10.06 13.87
CA VAL A 217 -16.01 8.94 13.63
C VAL A 217 -15.70 8.86 12.13
N SER A 218 -14.49 8.46 11.78
CA SER A 218 -14.05 8.23 10.39
C SER A 218 -12.80 7.35 10.36
N GLU A 219 -12.63 6.60 9.27
CA GLU A 219 -11.45 5.78 8.96
C GLU A 219 -10.16 6.60 8.78
N LYS A 220 -10.27 7.93 8.74
CA LYS A 220 -9.12 8.86 8.67
C LYS A 220 -9.02 9.79 9.86
N LEU A 221 -10.00 9.78 10.77
CA LEU A 221 -10.01 10.62 11.96
C LEU A 221 -9.30 9.89 13.09
N THR A 222 -8.21 10.48 13.58
CA THR A 222 -7.31 9.88 14.55
C THR A 222 -6.88 10.90 15.60
N ILE A 223 -6.07 10.49 16.56
CA ILE A 223 -5.51 11.34 17.60
C ILE A 223 -4.02 11.06 17.74
N ARG A 224 -3.26 12.02 18.26
CA ARG A 224 -1.83 11.87 18.52
C ARG A 224 -1.55 11.77 20.01
N GLU A 225 -0.68 10.83 20.38
CA GLU A 225 -0.21 10.71 21.75
C GLU A 225 0.83 11.79 22.07
N CYS A 226 0.66 12.46 23.21
CA CYS A 226 1.62 13.39 23.79
C CYS A 226 1.91 13.00 25.23
N ARG A 227 3.16 13.16 25.68
CA ARG A 227 3.59 12.84 27.05
C ARG A 227 4.30 14.02 27.71
N ARG A 228 4.17 14.10 29.04
CA ARG A 228 4.87 15.11 29.86
C ARG A 228 6.28 14.69 30.28
N SER A 229 6.63 13.42 30.06
CA SER A 229 7.94 12.86 30.33
C SER A 229 8.36 11.96 29.18
N ARG A 230 9.67 11.71 29.06
CA ARG A 230 10.21 10.80 28.07
C ARG A 230 9.65 9.39 28.32
N PRO A 231 9.09 8.70 27.31
CA PRO A 231 8.59 7.34 27.48
C PRO A 231 9.71 6.37 27.90
N GLU A 232 9.40 5.43 28.81
CA GLU A 232 10.30 4.33 29.16
C GLU A 232 10.43 3.33 27.99
N GLY A 233 11.60 2.70 27.85
CA GLY A 233 11.82 1.66 26.83
C GLY A 233 12.07 2.17 25.40
N VAL A 234 12.25 3.48 25.23
CA VAL A 234 12.61 4.15 23.96
C VAL A 234 14.12 4.35 23.92
N LEU A 235 14.74 4.09 22.76
CA LEU A 235 16.18 4.28 22.59
C LEU A 235 16.56 5.76 22.66
N ASP A 236 17.70 6.05 23.26
CA ASP A 236 18.24 7.42 23.30
C ASP A 236 18.85 7.84 21.97
N GLU A 237 18.75 9.11 21.57
CA GLU A 237 19.30 9.62 20.31
C GLU A 237 20.79 9.34 20.16
N ARG A 238 21.58 9.35 21.25
CA ARG A 238 23.00 8.98 21.18
C ARG A 238 23.20 7.53 20.76
N VAL A 239 22.35 6.62 21.23
CA VAL A 239 22.38 5.20 20.85
C VAL A 239 21.90 5.03 19.41
N LEU A 240 20.87 5.78 19.01
CA LEU A 240 20.38 5.77 17.62
C LEU A 240 21.43 6.32 16.65
N GLU A 241 22.12 7.39 16.99
CA GLU A 241 23.20 7.97 16.17
C GLU A 241 24.38 6.99 16.02
N GLU A 242 24.78 6.35 17.12
CA GLU A 242 25.80 5.30 17.10
C GLU A 242 25.34 4.10 16.26
N ALA A 243 24.09 3.65 16.41
CA ALA A 243 23.49 2.59 15.62
C ALA A 243 23.46 2.93 14.12
N ARG A 244 23.03 4.15 13.76
CA ARG A 244 23.04 4.65 12.37
C ARG A 244 24.45 4.67 11.79
N SER A 245 25.46 5.02 12.58
CA SER A 245 26.86 5.00 12.14
C SER A 245 27.35 3.58 11.84
N VAL A 246 27.07 2.63 12.73
CA VAL A 246 27.51 1.23 12.60
C VAL A 246 26.73 0.53 11.49
N LEU A 247 25.39 0.62 11.49
CA LEU A 247 24.53 -0.01 10.49
C LEU A 247 24.62 0.69 9.13
N GLY A 248 24.96 1.98 9.07
CA GLY A 248 25.22 2.67 7.81
C GLY A 248 26.32 1.99 6.98
N ARG A 249 27.36 1.49 7.63
CA ARG A 249 28.43 0.71 6.98
C ARG A 249 27.92 -0.65 6.50
N TYR A 250 27.06 -1.28 7.31
CA TYR A 250 26.39 -2.52 6.93
C TYR A 250 25.51 -2.35 5.69
N TYR A 251 24.63 -1.34 5.67
CA TYR A 251 23.78 -1.09 4.50
C TYR A 251 24.59 -0.77 3.24
N ALA A 252 25.69 -0.01 3.38
CA ALA A 252 26.57 0.27 2.27
C ALA A 252 27.21 -1.02 1.71
N ALA A 253 27.67 -1.92 2.60
CA ALA A 253 28.30 -3.19 2.24
C ALA A 253 27.32 -4.22 1.65
N VAL A 254 26.05 -4.18 2.06
CA VAL A 254 24.97 -4.97 1.42
C VAL A 254 24.72 -4.45 0.01
N ARG A 255 24.58 -3.13 -0.16
CA ARG A 255 24.29 -2.49 -1.44
C ARG A 255 25.41 -2.68 -2.48
N ASP A 256 26.67 -2.57 -2.07
CA ASP A 256 27.81 -2.79 -2.98
C ASP A 256 28.24 -4.27 -3.07
N ARG A 257 27.53 -5.16 -2.35
CA ARG A 257 27.75 -6.61 -2.29
C ARG A 257 29.11 -7.03 -1.72
N SER A 258 29.91 -6.09 -1.20
CA SER A 258 31.21 -6.40 -0.59
C SER A 258 31.09 -7.31 0.63
N LEU A 259 29.94 -7.29 1.30
CA LEU A 259 29.68 -8.10 2.48
C LEU A 259 29.66 -9.61 2.20
N TYR A 260 29.32 -10.01 0.97
CA TYR A 260 29.28 -11.41 0.58
C TYR A 260 30.67 -11.95 0.22
N ALA A 261 31.63 -11.07 -0.05
CA ALA A 261 32.99 -11.44 -0.47
C ALA A 261 33.93 -11.71 0.71
N ARG A 262 33.82 -10.96 1.81
CA ARG A 262 34.65 -11.12 3.02
C ARG A 262 33.97 -10.49 4.23
N VAL A 263 34.36 -10.90 5.43
CA VAL A 263 33.97 -10.18 6.66
C VAL A 263 34.63 -8.79 6.65
N PRO A 264 33.87 -7.69 6.81
CA PRO A 264 34.46 -6.35 6.79
C PRO A 264 35.34 -6.06 8.00
N GLU A 265 36.39 -5.25 7.84
CA GLU A 265 37.27 -4.85 8.95
C GLU A 265 36.54 -4.10 10.08
N TRP A 266 35.43 -3.45 9.77
CA TRP A 266 34.61 -2.72 10.75
C TRP A 266 33.66 -3.61 11.56
N HIS A 267 33.64 -4.94 11.37
CA HIS A 267 32.78 -5.86 12.13
C HIS A 267 32.97 -5.73 13.65
N GLU A 268 34.19 -5.44 14.12
CA GLU A 268 34.49 -5.19 15.54
C GLU A 268 33.69 -4.00 16.11
N SER A 269 33.44 -2.96 15.31
CA SER A 269 32.62 -1.83 15.75
C SER A 269 31.16 -2.26 15.99
N LEU A 270 30.64 -3.19 15.18
CA LEU A 270 29.29 -3.73 15.36
C LEU A 270 29.22 -4.67 16.56
N LEU A 271 30.18 -5.56 16.74
CA LEU A 271 30.25 -6.44 17.91
C LEU A 271 30.34 -5.62 19.20
N TRP A 272 31.21 -4.61 19.24
CA TRP A 272 31.33 -3.73 20.39
C TRP A 272 30.03 -2.96 20.70
N PHE A 273 29.33 -2.48 19.68
CA PHE A 273 28.03 -1.84 19.84
C PHE A 273 27.01 -2.79 20.50
N VAL A 274 26.90 -4.02 19.97
CA VAL A 274 25.98 -5.05 20.47
C VAL A 274 26.30 -5.41 21.93
N GLU A 275 27.57 -5.61 22.26
CA GLU A 275 28.02 -5.95 23.60
C GLU A 275 27.77 -4.81 24.59
N ARG A 276 28.10 -3.58 24.20
CA ARG A 276 27.94 -2.38 25.04
C ARG A 276 26.48 -2.10 25.38
N HIS A 277 25.59 -2.20 24.39
CA HIS A 277 24.18 -1.82 24.53
C HIS A 277 23.25 -3.00 24.80
N ARG A 278 23.79 -4.19 25.06
CA ARG A 278 23.02 -5.44 25.26
C ARG A 278 21.86 -5.31 26.24
N ALA A 279 22.10 -4.77 27.43
CA ALA A 279 21.07 -4.64 28.46
C ALA A 279 19.93 -3.73 28.00
N LEU A 280 20.26 -2.60 27.36
CA LEU A 280 19.27 -1.67 26.80
C LEU A 280 18.45 -2.32 25.69
N LEU A 281 19.12 -2.99 24.73
CA LEU A 281 18.47 -3.66 23.61
C LEU A 281 17.51 -4.78 24.07
N SER A 282 17.81 -5.43 25.20
CA SER A 282 16.95 -6.48 25.75
C SER A 282 15.61 -5.96 26.30
N THR A 283 15.56 -4.69 26.72
CA THR A 283 14.37 -4.07 27.29
C THR A 283 13.65 -3.09 26.35
N ALA A 284 14.32 -2.62 25.30
CA ALA A 284 13.76 -1.64 24.38
C ALA A 284 12.73 -2.28 23.43
N GLY A 285 11.55 -1.66 23.34
CA GLY A 285 10.37 -2.25 22.71
C GLY A 285 9.74 -1.43 21.58
N ASP A 286 10.17 -0.18 21.41
CA ASP A 286 9.69 0.74 20.37
C ASP A 286 10.07 0.27 18.95
N VAL A 287 9.46 0.86 17.93
CA VAL A 287 9.67 0.47 16.52
C VAL A 287 11.15 0.59 16.16
N ALA A 288 11.82 1.65 16.62
CA ALA A 288 13.25 1.83 16.45
C ALA A 288 14.06 0.67 17.05
N ALA A 289 13.81 0.27 18.30
CA ALA A 289 14.50 -0.87 18.87
C ALA A 289 14.21 -2.18 18.13
N GLN A 290 12.98 -2.41 17.66
CA GLN A 290 12.67 -3.63 16.91
C GLN A 290 13.41 -3.66 15.57
N VAL A 291 13.44 -2.55 14.82
CA VAL A 291 14.22 -2.42 13.58
C VAL A 291 15.71 -2.62 13.87
N LEU A 292 16.25 -1.96 14.90
CA LEU A 292 17.64 -2.10 15.30
C LEU A 292 18.00 -3.56 15.59
N LYS A 293 17.15 -4.23 16.37
CA LYS A 293 17.38 -5.62 16.75
C LYS A 293 17.38 -6.55 15.54
N GLU A 294 16.44 -6.39 14.62
CA GLU A 294 16.38 -7.21 13.41
C GLU A 294 17.56 -6.92 12.47
N ASP A 295 17.97 -5.66 12.28
CA ASP A 295 19.13 -5.31 11.46
C ASP A 295 20.45 -5.86 12.04
N LEU A 296 20.60 -5.82 13.36
CA LEU A 296 21.75 -6.42 14.03
C LEU A 296 21.76 -7.94 13.87
N ARG A 297 20.61 -8.62 13.98
CA ARG A 297 20.51 -10.07 13.73
C ARG A 297 20.92 -10.41 12.30
N ASP A 298 20.43 -9.65 11.32
CA ASP A 298 20.78 -9.86 9.93
C ASP A 298 22.30 -9.67 9.70
N ALA A 299 22.88 -8.59 10.23
CA ALA A 299 24.31 -8.34 10.11
C ALA A 299 25.16 -9.45 10.76
N LEU A 300 24.81 -9.85 11.99
CA LEU A 300 25.50 -10.92 12.72
C LEU A 300 25.38 -12.26 12.00
N GLY A 301 24.19 -12.57 11.45
CA GLY A 301 23.97 -13.77 10.65
C GLY A 301 24.86 -13.81 9.41
N ILE A 302 24.97 -12.70 8.66
CA ILE A 302 25.81 -12.64 7.45
C ILE A 302 27.28 -12.80 7.83
N PHE A 303 27.74 -12.07 8.85
CA PHE A 303 29.14 -12.12 9.27
C PHE A 303 29.52 -13.52 9.74
N TRP A 304 28.63 -14.20 10.46
CA TRP A 304 28.86 -15.55 10.92
C TRP A 304 28.98 -16.54 9.77
N CYS A 305 28.04 -16.53 8.82
CA CYS A 305 28.11 -17.39 7.63
C CYS A 305 29.38 -17.13 6.82
N ARG A 306 29.75 -15.85 6.60
CA ARG A 306 30.95 -15.46 5.85
C ARG A 306 32.23 -15.86 6.56
N ALA A 307 32.34 -15.64 7.87
CA ALA A 307 33.50 -16.05 8.66
C ALA A 307 33.72 -17.57 8.61
N LEU A 308 32.63 -18.36 8.65
CA LEU A 308 32.72 -19.81 8.46
C LEU A 308 33.18 -20.19 7.05
N ALA A 309 32.66 -19.53 6.02
CA ALA A 309 33.07 -19.74 4.63
C ALA A 309 34.54 -19.38 4.39
N ASP A 310 35.07 -18.38 5.09
CA ASP A 310 36.48 -17.97 5.07
C ASP A 310 37.40 -18.88 5.92
N GLY A 311 36.84 -19.82 6.69
CA GLY A 311 37.59 -20.69 7.60
C GLY A 311 38.05 -19.99 8.89
N GLU A 312 37.51 -18.80 9.20
CA GLU A 312 37.84 -18.00 10.38
C GLU A 312 37.06 -18.45 11.62
N LEU A 313 37.29 -19.69 12.06
CA LEU A 313 36.52 -20.34 13.13
C LEU A 313 36.50 -19.57 14.45
N ALA A 314 37.60 -18.90 14.81
CA ALA A 314 37.68 -18.09 16.03
C ALA A 314 36.77 -16.85 15.95
N LEU A 315 36.73 -16.19 14.80
CA LEU A 315 35.85 -15.04 14.57
C LEU A 315 34.39 -15.48 14.53
N ALA A 316 34.09 -16.56 13.80
CA ALA A 316 32.75 -17.15 13.77
C ALA A 316 32.25 -17.49 15.19
N GLY A 317 33.11 -18.09 16.02
CA GLY A 317 32.79 -18.37 17.42
C GLY A 317 32.47 -17.12 18.25
N ARG A 318 33.22 -16.03 18.06
CA ARG A 318 32.96 -14.74 18.72
C ARG A 318 31.63 -14.12 18.28
N ILE A 319 31.37 -14.08 16.97
CA ILE A 319 30.12 -13.53 16.42
C ILE A 319 28.92 -14.34 16.94
N HIS A 320 29.02 -15.67 16.92
CA HIS A 320 27.97 -16.57 17.41
C HIS A 320 27.68 -16.35 18.90
N ALA A 321 28.72 -16.24 19.73
CA ALA A 321 28.57 -15.95 21.15
C ALA A 321 27.93 -14.57 21.40
N ALA A 322 28.35 -13.53 20.67
CA ALA A 322 27.76 -12.20 20.76
C ALA A 322 26.28 -12.21 20.36
N ALA A 323 25.93 -12.89 19.26
CA ALA A 323 24.56 -13.04 18.77
C ALA A 323 23.66 -13.79 19.77
N GLY A 324 24.15 -14.89 20.34
CA GLY A 324 23.45 -15.66 21.37
C GLY A 324 23.27 -14.87 22.67
N ALA A 325 24.31 -14.15 23.10
CA ALA A 325 24.24 -13.26 24.25
C ALA A 325 23.19 -12.16 24.04
N PHE A 326 23.26 -11.46 22.91
CA PHE A 326 22.33 -10.41 22.50
C PHE A 326 20.88 -10.90 22.43
N SER A 327 20.66 -12.09 21.89
CA SER A 327 19.33 -12.67 21.75
C SER A 327 18.78 -13.31 23.02
N GLY A 328 19.58 -13.38 24.10
CA GLY A 328 19.20 -14.07 25.34
C GLY A 328 19.20 -15.60 25.23
N LEU A 329 19.85 -16.15 24.20
CA LEU A 329 19.84 -17.59 23.87
C LEU A 329 21.22 -18.25 24.00
N CYS A 330 22.17 -17.57 24.65
CA CYS A 330 23.54 -18.03 24.81
C CYS A 330 23.61 -19.42 25.46
N GLY A 331 24.06 -20.43 24.70
CA GLY A 331 24.25 -21.79 25.21
C GLY A 331 22.98 -22.64 25.33
N ALA A 332 21.84 -22.19 24.82
CA ALA A 332 20.63 -23.00 24.73
C ALA A 332 20.73 -23.93 23.50
N PRO A 333 20.90 -25.26 23.65
CA PRO A 333 20.84 -26.15 22.51
C PRO A 333 19.41 -26.18 21.98
N ILE A 334 19.22 -25.87 20.69
CA ILE A 334 18.01 -26.28 20.00
C ILE A 334 18.10 -27.79 19.81
N ASP A 335 17.25 -28.56 20.50
CA ASP A 335 17.27 -30.00 20.37
C ASP A 335 16.86 -30.45 18.94
N LYS A 336 17.21 -31.69 18.56
CA LYS A 336 16.97 -32.20 17.20
C LYS A 336 15.48 -32.35 16.83
N GLY A 337 14.59 -32.42 17.81
CA GLY A 337 13.13 -32.61 17.62
C GLY A 337 12.31 -31.36 17.94
N SER A 338 12.95 -30.24 18.28
CA SER A 338 12.27 -29.05 18.79
C SER A 338 11.39 -28.40 17.72
N PHE A 339 11.80 -28.48 16.45
CA PHE A 339 11.03 -27.95 15.33
C PHE A 339 9.77 -28.78 15.08
N SER A 340 9.90 -30.10 14.96
CA SER A 340 8.74 -31.00 14.80
C SER A 340 7.79 -30.91 16.00
N HIS A 341 8.33 -30.87 17.22
CA HIS A 341 7.53 -30.67 18.43
C HIS A 341 6.81 -29.32 18.43
N PHE A 342 7.50 -28.25 18.01
CA PHE A 342 6.90 -26.94 17.86
C PHE A 342 5.71 -26.99 16.91
N VAL A 343 5.89 -27.50 15.69
CA VAL A 343 4.85 -27.59 14.65
C VAL A 343 3.67 -28.44 15.14
N ALA A 344 3.93 -29.65 15.66
CA ALA A 344 2.89 -30.55 16.17
C ALA A 344 2.07 -29.94 17.31
N GLY A 345 2.69 -29.12 18.18
CA GLY A 345 2.03 -28.47 19.30
C GLY A 345 1.22 -27.22 18.95
N ARG A 346 1.28 -26.69 17.72
CA ARG A 346 0.69 -25.38 17.37
C ARG A 346 -0.82 -25.34 17.48
N ARG A 347 -1.52 -26.40 17.07
CA ARG A 347 -3.00 -26.43 17.13
C ARG A 347 -3.50 -26.38 18.57
N GLU A 348 -2.87 -27.12 19.47
CA GLU A 348 -3.21 -27.09 20.89
C GLU A 348 -2.83 -25.75 21.54
N ALA A 349 -1.66 -25.21 21.20
CA ALA A 349 -1.23 -23.89 21.66
C ALA A 349 -2.20 -22.78 21.23
N LEU A 350 -2.67 -22.80 19.98
CA LEU A 350 -3.67 -21.88 19.46
C LEU A 350 -4.98 -21.99 20.24
N ARG A 351 -5.50 -23.20 20.42
CA ARG A 351 -6.73 -23.44 21.20
C ARG A 351 -6.59 -22.99 22.65
N ARG A 352 -5.42 -23.19 23.26
CA ARG A 352 -5.13 -22.68 24.60
C ARG A 352 -5.13 -21.15 24.62
N ALA A 353 -4.43 -20.52 23.69
CA ALA A 353 -4.37 -19.06 23.57
C ALA A 353 -5.76 -18.44 23.38
N ILE A 354 -6.63 -19.05 22.58
CA ILE A 354 -8.04 -18.63 22.42
C ILE A 354 -8.78 -18.70 23.76
N ARG A 355 -8.68 -19.82 24.50
CA ARG A 355 -9.36 -20.00 25.80
C ARG A 355 -8.86 -19.02 26.85
N GLU A 356 -7.55 -18.81 26.89
CA GLU A 356 -6.87 -17.95 27.88
C GLU A 356 -6.87 -16.46 27.47
N ARG A 357 -7.37 -16.14 26.27
CA ARG A 357 -7.30 -14.80 25.67
C ARG A 357 -5.87 -14.26 25.60
N ALA A 358 -4.90 -15.13 25.36
CA ALA A 358 -3.50 -14.78 25.22
C ALA A 358 -3.20 -14.12 23.86
N SER A 359 -2.03 -13.48 23.74
CA SER A 359 -1.56 -12.91 22.48
C SER A 359 -1.34 -14.02 21.44
N ILE A 360 -1.92 -13.84 20.25
CA ILE A 360 -1.81 -14.76 19.12
C ILE A 360 -1.16 -14.00 17.97
N VAL A 361 -0.13 -14.59 17.37
CA VAL A 361 0.51 -14.05 16.18
C VAL A 361 0.52 -15.11 15.10
N PHE A 362 -0.20 -14.84 14.02
CA PHE A 362 -0.17 -15.66 12.83
C PHE A 362 1.00 -15.30 11.93
N VAL A 363 1.61 -16.31 11.32
CA VAL A 363 2.65 -16.12 10.30
C VAL A 363 2.17 -16.79 9.02
N LEU A 364 2.03 -16.06 7.92
CA LEU A 364 1.56 -16.61 6.64
C LEU A 364 2.34 -16.06 5.45
N GLY A 365 2.33 -16.85 4.38
CA GLY A 365 2.71 -16.43 3.04
C GLY A 365 1.53 -15.92 2.21
N HIS A 366 1.72 -15.78 0.89
CA HIS A 366 0.68 -15.29 -0.02
C HIS A 366 -0.46 -16.28 -0.29
N ASP A 367 -1.60 -15.79 -0.80
CA ASP A 367 -2.86 -16.54 -0.94
C ASP A 367 -2.81 -17.82 -1.80
N ASN A 368 -1.89 -17.91 -2.76
CA ASN A 368 -1.64 -19.12 -3.55
C ASN A 368 -0.28 -19.72 -3.14
N PRO A 369 -0.14 -20.23 -1.89
CA PRO A 369 1.16 -20.44 -1.26
C PRO A 369 1.99 -21.47 -2.03
N ASP A 370 3.25 -21.12 -2.31
CA ASP A 370 4.22 -22.04 -2.85
C ASP A 370 5.12 -22.62 -1.73
N THR A 371 6.24 -23.22 -2.11
CA THR A 371 7.14 -23.84 -1.13
C THR A 371 7.77 -22.79 -0.22
N ASP A 372 8.17 -21.63 -0.74
CA ASP A 372 8.85 -20.60 0.04
C ASP A 372 7.90 -19.91 1.01
N ALA A 373 6.71 -19.55 0.55
CA ALA A 373 5.65 -18.99 1.37
C ALA A 373 5.37 -19.83 2.64
N ILE A 374 5.24 -21.16 2.50
CA ILE A 374 4.93 -22.05 3.62
C ILE A 374 6.14 -22.28 4.52
N VAL A 375 7.32 -22.50 3.93
CA VAL A 375 8.54 -22.78 4.69
C VAL A 375 9.01 -21.55 5.46
N SER A 376 9.00 -20.39 4.83
CA SER A 376 9.30 -19.11 5.49
C SER A 376 8.36 -18.87 6.66
N ALA A 377 7.07 -19.20 6.53
CA ALA A 377 6.09 -18.99 7.60
C ALA A 377 6.36 -19.92 8.80
N LEU A 378 6.67 -21.19 8.53
CA LEU A 378 7.05 -22.18 9.53
C LEU A 378 8.32 -21.77 10.28
N ALA A 379 9.35 -21.39 9.53
CA ALA A 379 10.65 -21.04 10.08
C ALA A 379 10.61 -19.73 10.87
N GLU A 380 9.88 -18.73 10.39
CA GLU A 380 9.72 -17.45 11.08
C GLU A 380 8.88 -17.60 12.35
N ALA A 381 7.79 -18.37 12.32
CA ALA A 381 7.02 -18.68 13.51
C ALA A 381 7.87 -19.41 14.57
N PHE A 382 8.72 -20.34 14.15
CA PHE A 382 9.66 -21.03 15.03
C PHE A 382 10.71 -20.08 15.61
N ARG A 383 11.31 -19.22 14.77
CA ARG A 383 12.28 -18.20 15.21
C ARG A 383 11.68 -17.27 16.28
N GLN A 384 10.47 -16.79 16.05
CA GLN A 384 9.76 -15.91 16.98
C GLN A 384 9.41 -16.61 18.30
N HIS A 385 9.05 -17.90 18.23
CA HIS A 385 8.84 -18.72 19.42
C HIS A 385 10.11 -18.87 20.27
N LEU A 386 11.27 -19.01 19.64
CA LEU A 386 12.56 -19.06 20.35
C LEU A 386 12.90 -17.72 21.00
N LEU A 387 12.59 -16.60 20.34
CA LEU A 387 12.88 -15.25 20.85
C LEU A 387 11.97 -14.80 22.00
N CYS A 388 10.66 -15.00 21.87
CA CYS A 388 9.67 -14.43 22.78
C CYS A 388 9.13 -15.45 23.81
N GLY A 389 9.52 -16.73 23.72
CA GLY A 389 9.09 -17.76 24.64
C GLY A 389 7.56 -17.91 24.72
N ALA A 390 6.99 -17.63 25.90
CA ALA A 390 5.57 -17.80 26.22
C ALA A 390 4.75 -16.50 26.14
N GLU A 391 5.34 -15.35 25.79
CA GLU A 391 4.64 -14.06 25.75
C GLU A 391 3.54 -14.00 24.67
N SER A 392 3.81 -14.59 23.52
CA SER A 392 2.88 -14.68 22.39
C SER A 392 2.87 -16.09 21.81
N THR A 393 1.70 -16.51 21.35
CA THR A 393 1.53 -17.79 20.65
C THR A 393 1.73 -17.57 19.15
N PHE A 394 2.91 -17.95 18.65
CA PHE A 394 3.23 -17.94 17.22
C PHE A 394 2.67 -19.17 16.53
N VAL A 395 1.90 -18.93 15.46
CA VAL A 395 1.21 -19.97 14.71
C VAL A 395 1.46 -19.78 13.21
N PRO A 396 2.22 -20.67 12.56
CA PRO A 396 2.31 -20.68 11.10
C PRO A 396 0.98 -21.14 10.51
N VAL A 397 0.49 -20.41 9.50
CA VAL A 397 -0.79 -20.65 8.84
C VAL A 397 -0.56 -20.74 7.34
N VAL A 398 -1.22 -21.72 6.71
CA VAL A 398 -1.23 -21.89 5.26
C VAL A 398 -2.53 -21.29 4.69
N PRO A 399 -2.44 -20.30 3.78
CA PRO A 399 -3.61 -19.82 3.04
C PRO A 399 -4.29 -20.94 2.24
N GLY A 400 -5.62 -20.95 2.21
CA GLY A 400 -6.43 -22.00 1.59
C GLY A 400 -6.84 -23.12 2.57
N ASP A 401 -7.00 -24.33 2.04
CA ASP A 401 -7.50 -25.54 2.71
C ASP A 401 -6.59 -26.77 2.51
N ARG A 402 -5.44 -26.58 1.85
CA ARG A 402 -4.56 -27.65 1.40
C ARG A 402 -3.12 -27.15 1.28
N ILE A 403 -2.16 -28.07 1.50
CA ILE A 403 -0.76 -27.87 1.11
C ILE A 403 -0.44 -28.32 -0.34
N PRO A 404 0.51 -27.65 -1.02
CA PRO A 404 1.07 -28.13 -2.28
C PRO A 404 1.73 -29.52 -2.16
N ASP A 405 1.80 -30.27 -3.27
CA ASP A 405 2.25 -31.67 -3.26
C ASP A 405 3.76 -31.77 -3.01
N GLU A 406 4.54 -30.84 -3.56
CA GLU A 406 5.97 -30.69 -3.31
C GLU A 406 6.27 -30.31 -1.86
N VAL A 407 5.39 -29.51 -1.23
CA VAL A 407 5.52 -29.15 0.19
C VAL A 407 5.20 -30.35 1.07
N ARG A 408 4.18 -31.15 0.71
CA ARG A 408 3.87 -32.41 1.40
C ARG A 408 5.03 -33.40 1.33
N GLU A 409 5.71 -33.49 0.19
CA GLU A 409 6.92 -34.31 0.04
C GLU A 409 8.10 -33.76 0.85
N LEU A 410 8.29 -32.44 0.87
CA LEU A 410 9.35 -31.77 1.61
C LEU A 410 9.21 -31.95 3.13
N LEU A 411 8.01 -31.75 3.66
CA LEU A 411 7.69 -31.80 5.09
C LEU A 411 7.44 -33.23 5.59
N GLY A 412 6.98 -34.13 4.73
CA GLY A 412 6.48 -35.44 5.13
C GLY A 412 5.13 -35.38 5.84
N PRO A 413 4.49 -36.54 6.10
CA PRO A 413 3.15 -36.59 6.70
C PRO A 413 3.13 -36.07 8.15
N GLU A 414 4.18 -36.35 8.93
CA GLU A 414 4.26 -35.97 10.34
C GLU A 414 4.12 -34.46 10.57
N LEU A 415 4.83 -33.66 9.77
CA LEU A 415 4.71 -32.19 9.81
C LEU A 415 3.52 -31.69 9.00
N GLY A 416 3.31 -32.24 7.79
CA GLY A 416 2.30 -31.75 6.85
C GLY A 416 0.88 -31.82 7.39
N ASP A 417 0.56 -32.85 8.18
CA ASP A 417 -0.78 -33.03 8.75
C ASP A 417 -1.03 -32.20 10.02
N CYS A 418 0.03 -31.58 10.57
CA CYS A 418 -0.05 -30.69 11.74
C CYS A 418 -0.34 -29.23 11.38
N LEU A 419 -0.27 -28.87 10.10
CA LEU A 419 -0.44 -27.49 9.63
C LEU A 419 -1.87 -26.98 9.87
N ILE A 420 -1.98 -25.67 10.05
CA ILE A 420 -3.24 -24.97 10.28
C ILE A 420 -3.54 -24.15 9.03
N PHE A 421 -4.77 -24.25 8.55
CA PHE A 421 -5.20 -23.58 7.33
C PHE A 421 -6.07 -22.37 7.64
N THR A 422 -6.10 -21.38 6.75
CA THR A 422 -7.05 -20.25 6.88
C THR A 422 -8.52 -20.70 6.79
N ALA A 423 -8.78 -21.87 6.19
CA ALA A 423 -10.09 -22.51 6.14
C ALA A 423 -10.46 -23.25 7.44
N ASP A 424 -9.53 -23.44 8.39
CA ASP A 424 -9.80 -24.15 9.64
C ASP A 424 -10.65 -23.32 10.60
N GLU A 425 -11.56 -23.99 11.33
CA GLU A 425 -12.36 -23.35 12.38
C GLU A 425 -11.50 -22.78 13.51
N ASP A 426 -10.35 -23.39 13.83
CA ASP A 426 -9.44 -22.85 14.86
C ASP A 426 -8.90 -21.46 14.45
N TYR A 427 -8.59 -21.25 13.17
CA TYR A 427 -8.17 -19.96 12.64
C TYR A 427 -9.32 -18.95 12.63
N ALA A 428 -10.50 -19.37 12.18
CA ALA A 428 -11.70 -18.53 12.18
C ALA A 428 -12.09 -18.11 13.61
N ALA A 429 -12.01 -19.02 14.59
CA ALA A 429 -12.30 -18.75 16.00
C ALA A 429 -11.34 -17.74 16.60
N ALA A 430 -10.04 -17.86 16.31
CA ALA A 430 -9.04 -16.87 16.72
C ALA A 430 -9.29 -15.51 16.07
N SER A 431 -9.56 -15.47 14.77
CA SER A 431 -9.82 -14.24 14.02
C SER A 431 -11.05 -13.50 14.55
N ARG A 432 -12.11 -14.23 14.91
CA ARG A 432 -13.32 -13.67 15.55
C ARG A 432 -13.07 -13.00 16.91
N THR A 433 -11.92 -13.22 17.54
CA THR A 433 -11.58 -12.50 18.78
C THR A 433 -11.14 -11.06 18.54
N GLY A 434 -10.77 -10.68 17.32
CA GLY A 434 -10.30 -9.33 16.97
C GLY A 434 -8.94 -8.95 17.58
N ARG A 435 -8.16 -9.96 18.02
CA ARG A 435 -6.89 -9.79 18.74
C ARG A 435 -5.64 -10.38 18.07
N PRO A 436 -5.72 -11.30 17.09
CA PRO A 436 -4.49 -11.79 16.47
C PRO A 436 -3.72 -10.65 15.78
N GLU A 437 -2.39 -10.78 15.74
CA GLU A 437 -1.53 -10.00 14.86
C GLU A 437 -0.95 -10.90 13.78
N TRP A 438 -0.36 -10.31 12.73
CA TRP A 438 0.19 -11.05 11.61
C TRP A 438 1.65 -10.70 11.31
N ILE A 439 2.46 -11.71 10.98
CA ILE A 439 3.74 -11.54 10.29
C ILE A 439 3.54 -12.04 8.87
N MET A 440 3.85 -11.19 7.90
CA MET A 440 3.79 -11.54 6.49
C MET A 440 5.16 -12.01 6.04
N VAL A 441 5.22 -13.17 5.40
CA VAL A 441 6.43 -13.67 4.74
C VAL A 441 6.19 -13.82 3.25
N ASP A 442 7.19 -13.57 2.40
CA ASP A 442 7.11 -13.79 0.95
C ASP A 442 6.00 -13.00 0.22
N HIS A 443 5.46 -11.98 0.88
CA HIS A 443 4.58 -10.98 0.30
C HIS A 443 4.48 -9.75 1.20
N ASN A 444 4.10 -8.62 0.60
CA ASN A 444 3.98 -7.34 1.30
C ASN A 444 2.65 -6.61 1.00
N VAL A 445 1.65 -7.31 0.49
CA VAL A 445 0.27 -6.83 0.31
C VAL A 445 -0.71 -7.91 0.74
N SER A 446 -1.57 -7.63 1.73
CA SER A 446 -2.63 -8.54 2.16
C SER A 446 -3.80 -7.80 2.79
N ARG A 447 -4.94 -8.49 2.96
CA ARG A 447 -6.10 -7.96 3.70
C ARG A 447 -5.83 -7.82 5.22
N VAL A 448 -4.83 -8.51 5.74
CA VAL A 448 -4.42 -8.46 7.17
C VAL A 448 -3.38 -7.37 7.45
N GLN A 449 -3.14 -6.47 6.48
CA GLN A 449 -2.20 -5.37 6.60
C GLN A 449 -2.42 -4.52 7.87
N PRO A 450 -3.67 -4.12 8.23
CA PRO A 450 -3.93 -3.34 9.45
C PRO A 450 -3.44 -4.02 10.73
N GLU A 451 -3.43 -5.35 10.79
CA GLU A 451 -3.01 -6.12 11.96
C GLU A 451 -1.57 -6.66 11.83
N THR A 452 -0.88 -6.30 10.76
CA THR A 452 0.49 -6.78 10.47
C THR A 452 1.50 -6.10 11.39
N ARG A 453 2.33 -6.90 12.05
CA ARG A 453 3.39 -6.44 12.98
C ARG A 453 4.79 -6.52 12.39
N ALA A 454 5.02 -7.32 11.34
CA ALA A 454 6.30 -7.40 10.65
C ALA A 454 6.15 -7.99 9.24
N ILE A 455 7.10 -7.68 8.35
CA ILE A 455 7.16 -8.19 6.96
C ILE A 455 8.56 -8.73 6.67
N ILE A 456 8.67 -9.92 6.08
CA ILE A 456 9.92 -10.47 5.55
C ILE A 456 9.66 -10.94 4.12
N ASP A 457 10.23 -10.29 3.13
CA ASP A 457 9.86 -10.52 1.74
C ASP A 457 11.05 -10.33 0.80
N HIS A 458 10.98 -10.95 -0.37
CA HIS A 458 11.91 -10.80 -1.47
C HIS A 458 11.25 -10.26 -2.76
N HIS A 459 9.97 -9.86 -2.68
CA HIS A 459 9.25 -9.20 -3.76
C HIS A 459 9.40 -7.67 -3.70
N TYR A 460 9.06 -7.01 -4.81
CA TYR A 460 9.12 -5.55 -4.89
C TYR A 460 8.18 -4.92 -3.83
N PRO A 461 8.62 -3.89 -3.10
CA PRO A 461 7.81 -3.28 -2.05
C PRO A 461 6.59 -2.53 -2.61
N SER A 462 5.42 -2.77 -2.02
CA SER A 462 4.19 -2.02 -2.31
C SER A 462 4.17 -0.65 -1.63
N ALA A 463 3.35 0.27 -2.15
CA ALA A 463 3.17 1.59 -1.51
C ALA A 463 2.64 1.47 -0.08
N VAL A 464 1.72 0.53 0.16
CA VAL A 464 1.11 0.30 1.48
C VAL A 464 2.17 -0.17 2.48
N CYS A 465 3.01 -1.14 2.13
CA CYS A 465 4.03 -1.63 3.06
C CYS A 465 5.11 -0.58 3.38
N LEU A 466 5.45 0.28 2.42
CA LEU A 466 6.41 1.37 2.62
C LEU A 466 5.89 2.43 3.61
N GLN A 467 4.56 2.62 3.67
CA GLN A 467 3.90 3.54 4.60
C GLN A 467 3.82 2.98 6.04
N GLN A 468 3.81 1.66 6.22
CA GLN A 468 3.74 1.05 7.55
C GLN A 468 5.05 1.15 8.32
N ARG A 469 5.03 1.74 9.52
CA ARG A 469 6.21 1.79 10.41
C ARG A 469 6.31 0.55 11.29
N ILE A 470 6.51 -0.59 10.65
CA ILE A 470 6.74 -1.89 11.29
C ILE A 470 8.10 -2.44 10.86
N PRO A 471 8.72 -3.34 11.65
CA PRO A 471 9.87 -4.09 11.20
C PRO A 471 9.58 -4.75 9.85
N ARG A 472 10.24 -4.29 8.79
CA ARG A 472 10.10 -4.85 7.46
C ARG A 472 11.47 -5.08 6.85
N ARG A 473 11.70 -6.29 6.37
CA ARG A 473 12.88 -6.67 5.61
C ARG A 473 12.44 -7.08 4.23
N ILE A 474 12.73 -6.23 3.27
CA ILE A 474 12.36 -6.46 1.87
C ILE A 474 13.63 -6.32 1.04
N LEU A 475 14.27 -7.44 0.74
CA LEU A 475 15.55 -7.48 0.03
C LEU A 475 15.45 -8.32 -1.23
N PHE A 476 16.17 -7.91 -2.26
CA PHE A 476 16.41 -8.79 -3.40
C PHE A 476 17.22 -10.04 -2.97
N ALA A 477 16.55 -11.18 -2.91
CA ALA A 477 17.09 -12.50 -2.64
C ALA A 477 16.39 -13.53 -3.54
N GLY A 478 17.02 -14.67 -3.79
CA GLY A 478 16.44 -15.76 -4.56
C GLY A 478 15.23 -16.38 -3.85
N SER A 479 15.24 -16.40 -2.52
CA SER A 479 14.16 -16.96 -1.68
C SER A 479 14.00 -16.19 -0.37
N THR A 480 12.77 -16.00 0.10
CA THR A 480 12.46 -15.49 1.45
C THR A 480 13.02 -16.42 2.53
N SER A 481 13.06 -17.73 2.27
CA SER A 481 13.66 -18.74 3.18
C SER A 481 15.13 -18.44 3.49
N THR A 482 15.87 -17.85 2.53
CA THR A 482 17.24 -17.37 2.75
C THR A 482 17.28 -16.28 3.83
N LEU A 483 16.35 -15.31 3.76
CA LEU A 483 16.27 -14.21 4.71
C LEU A 483 15.89 -14.69 6.11
N VAL A 484 14.99 -15.67 6.21
CA VAL A 484 14.58 -16.24 7.51
C VAL A 484 15.70 -17.10 8.11
N ALA A 485 16.37 -17.93 7.32
CA ALA A 485 17.51 -18.73 7.77
C ALA A 485 18.63 -17.84 8.31
N LEU A 486 18.93 -16.75 7.61
CA LEU A 486 19.91 -15.75 8.03
C LEU A 486 19.59 -15.16 9.40
N ARG A 487 18.32 -14.79 9.63
CA ARG A 487 17.86 -14.27 10.93
C ARG A 487 18.01 -15.28 12.05
N ILE A 488 17.80 -16.58 11.79
CA ILE A 488 17.98 -17.63 12.79
C ILE A 488 19.46 -17.75 13.17
N TYR A 489 20.38 -17.72 12.20
CA TYR A 489 21.82 -17.66 12.50
C TYR A 489 22.19 -16.40 13.29
N GLY A 490 21.55 -15.28 12.99
CA GLY A 490 21.64 -14.02 13.74
C GLY A 490 21.20 -14.10 15.21
N LEU A 491 20.56 -15.20 15.62
CA LEU A 491 20.25 -15.48 17.03
C LEU A 491 21.41 -16.14 17.79
N GLY A 492 22.51 -16.46 17.10
CA GLY A 492 23.58 -17.29 17.66
C GLY A 492 23.11 -18.73 17.86
N LEU A 493 22.35 -19.26 16.90
CA LEU A 493 21.80 -20.62 16.93
C LEU A 493 22.21 -21.40 15.69
N GLU A 494 22.43 -22.70 15.87
CA GLU A 494 22.56 -23.65 14.77
C GLU A 494 21.17 -24.14 14.35
N ILE A 495 20.92 -24.21 13.04
CA ILE A 495 19.63 -24.66 12.53
C ILE A 495 19.56 -26.20 12.63
N PRO A 496 18.54 -26.77 13.32
CA PRO A 496 18.37 -28.22 13.41
C PRO A 496 18.23 -28.87 12.04
N ARG A 497 18.65 -30.14 11.93
CA ARG A 497 18.69 -30.87 10.66
C ARG A 497 17.39 -30.81 9.86
N GLU A 498 16.25 -31.02 10.51
CA GLU A 498 14.94 -31.02 9.85
C GLU A 498 14.60 -29.64 9.27
N LEU A 499 14.74 -28.58 10.07
CA LEU A 499 14.52 -27.21 9.62
C LEU A 499 15.52 -26.80 8.52
N ALA A 500 16.79 -27.22 8.64
CA ALA A 500 17.81 -26.96 7.64
C ALA A 500 17.46 -27.64 6.30
N ARG A 501 16.94 -28.88 6.34
CA ARG A 501 16.47 -29.59 5.13
C ARG A 501 15.29 -28.88 4.48
N VAL A 502 14.33 -28.42 5.28
CA VAL A 502 13.14 -27.72 4.77
C VAL A 502 13.49 -26.37 4.17
N LEU A 503 14.29 -25.54 4.87
CA LEU A 503 14.78 -24.26 4.35
C LEU A 503 15.61 -24.43 3.08
N HIS A 504 16.55 -25.39 3.06
CA HIS A 504 17.37 -25.67 1.88
C HIS A 504 16.53 -26.11 0.69
N GLY A 505 15.49 -26.92 0.94
CA GLY A 505 14.56 -27.35 -0.09
C GLY A 505 13.74 -26.21 -0.69
N ALA A 506 13.22 -25.31 0.14
CA ALA A 506 12.51 -24.11 -0.33
C ALA A 506 13.43 -23.22 -1.18
N THR A 507 14.64 -22.92 -0.68
CA THR A 507 15.60 -22.11 -1.44
C THR A 507 16.00 -22.79 -2.77
N LEU A 508 16.17 -24.12 -2.81
CA LEU A 508 16.42 -24.85 -4.06
C LEU A 508 15.26 -24.73 -5.06
N MET A 509 14.00 -24.74 -4.59
CA MET A 509 12.83 -24.62 -5.45
C MET A 509 12.76 -23.24 -6.11
N ASP A 510 12.95 -22.16 -5.34
CA ASP A 510 12.87 -20.79 -5.88
C ASP A 510 14.06 -20.42 -6.76
N THR A 511 15.26 -20.84 -6.35
CA THR A 511 16.49 -20.62 -7.12
C THR A 511 16.61 -21.56 -8.32
N GLU A 512 15.63 -22.45 -8.55
CA GLU A 512 15.63 -23.44 -9.62
C GLU A 512 16.94 -24.25 -9.67
N ASN A 513 17.28 -24.86 -8.54
CA ASN A 513 18.52 -25.64 -8.36
C ASN A 513 19.78 -24.80 -8.59
N ARG A 514 19.90 -23.67 -7.88
CA ARG A 514 21.05 -22.75 -7.96
C ARG A 514 21.25 -22.14 -9.36
N PHE A 515 20.17 -21.84 -10.08
CA PHE A 515 20.25 -21.19 -11.37
C PHE A 515 20.82 -19.76 -11.23
N PRO A 516 21.89 -19.37 -11.95
CA PRO A 516 22.53 -18.07 -11.79
C PRO A 516 21.61 -16.85 -11.98
N GLY A 517 20.55 -16.98 -12.78
CA GLY A 517 19.57 -15.90 -12.99
C GLY A 517 18.53 -15.74 -11.88
N LYS A 518 18.49 -16.65 -10.90
CA LYS A 518 17.55 -16.65 -9.76
C LYS A 518 18.25 -16.72 -8.41
N MET A 519 19.57 -16.77 -8.41
CA MET A 519 20.38 -16.94 -7.21
C MET A 519 21.19 -15.68 -6.95
N THR A 520 21.16 -15.20 -5.72
CA THR A 520 22.01 -14.10 -5.26
C THR A 520 23.23 -14.64 -4.50
N PRO A 521 24.30 -13.83 -4.32
CA PRO A 521 25.41 -14.22 -3.46
C PRO A 521 25.00 -14.53 -2.02
N LEU A 522 23.91 -13.91 -1.53
CA LEU A 522 23.37 -14.20 -0.21
C LEU A 522 22.74 -15.60 -0.15
N ASP A 523 21.99 -16.00 -1.18
CA ASP A 523 21.44 -17.36 -1.27
C ASP A 523 22.56 -18.39 -1.26
N ASP A 524 23.63 -18.17 -2.04
CA ASP A 524 24.78 -19.08 -2.10
C ASP A 524 25.42 -19.29 -0.74
N LEU A 525 25.71 -18.18 -0.04
CA LEU A 525 26.32 -18.20 1.28
C LEU A 525 25.46 -18.96 2.30
N VAL A 526 24.15 -18.75 2.29
CA VAL A 526 23.21 -19.39 3.23
C VAL A 526 22.98 -20.86 2.89
N MET A 527 22.82 -21.20 1.60
CA MET A 527 22.64 -22.57 1.13
C MET A 527 23.87 -23.44 1.42
N ASP A 528 25.07 -22.91 1.27
CA ASP A 528 26.31 -23.62 1.60
C ASP A 528 26.41 -23.96 3.09
N ARG A 529 25.78 -23.15 3.95
CA ARG A 529 25.65 -23.45 5.37
C ARG A 529 24.54 -24.46 5.68
N LEU A 530 23.38 -24.32 5.02
CA LEU A 530 22.22 -25.20 5.22
C LEU A 530 22.47 -26.63 4.74
N LYS A 531 23.18 -26.80 3.62
CA LYS A 531 23.45 -28.11 3.00
C LYS A 531 24.05 -29.13 3.99
N PRO A 532 25.20 -28.90 4.64
CA PRO A 532 25.74 -29.85 5.60
C PRO A 532 24.83 -30.05 6.81
N ALA A 533 24.15 -29.01 7.30
CA ALA A 533 23.23 -29.10 8.44
C ALA A 533 22.00 -29.98 8.13
N SER A 534 21.48 -29.93 6.90
CA SER A 534 20.35 -30.74 6.45
C SER A 534 20.66 -32.25 6.38
N GLY A 535 21.95 -32.60 6.28
CA GLY A 535 22.39 -33.97 5.95
C GLY A 535 21.87 -34.45 4.59
N MET A 536 21.62 -33.52 3.67
CA MET A 536 21.24 -33.80 2.28
C MET A 536 22.47 -34.26 1.49
N GLY A 537 22.29 -35.30 0.69
CA GLY A 537 23.33 -35.81 -0.21
C GLY A 537 23.35 -35.02 -1.53
N ASP A 538 22.78 -35.62 -2.57
CA ASP A 538 22.68 -35.03 -3.90
C ASP A 538 21.54 -34.00 -3.96
N GLU A 539 21.90 -32.71 -3.99
CA GLU A 539 20.96 -31.58 -4.11
C GLU A 539 20.12 -31.67 -5.39
N SER A 540 20.73 -32.03 -6.53
CA SER A 540 20.02 -32.12 -7.81
C SER A 540 19.00 -33.26 -7.81
N ALA A 541 19.34 -34.40 -7.21
CA ALA A 541 18.38 -35.50 -7.04
C ALA A 541 17.24 -35.12 -6.10
N PHE A 542 17.53 -34.39 -5.02
CA PHE A 542 16.53 -33.90 -4.09
C PHE A 542 15.56 -32.90 -4.75
N TYR A 543 16.11 -31.90 -5.45
CA TYR A 543 15.33 -30.93 -6.23
C TYR A 543 14.43 -31.61 -7.27
N ARG A 544 14.96 -32.56 -8.06
CA ARG A 544 14.16 -33.33 -9.02
C ARG A 544 13.00 -34.09 -8.36
N GLY A 545 13.20 -34.60 -7.15
CA GLY A 545 12.15 -35.25 -6.37
C GLY A 545 10.98 -34.31 -6.05
N LEU A 546 11.28 -33.11 -5.57
CA LEU A 546 10.29 -32.08 -5.28
C LEU A 546 9.63 -31.55 -6.56
N MET A 547 10.42 -31.23 -7.58
CA MET A 547 9.92 -30.77 -8.87
C MET A 547 8.97 -31.78 -9.49
N ARG A 548 9.30 -33.07 -9.45
CA ARG A 548 8.42 -34.13 -9.96
C ARG A 548 7.04 -34.09 -9.28
N ARG A 549 6.96 -33.81 -7.98
CA ARG A 549 5.67 -33.65 -7.28
C ARG A 549 4.91 -32.41 -7.73
N LEU A 550 5.63 -31.31 -7.93
CA LEU A 550 5.04 -30.06 -8.42
C LEU A 550 4.44 -30.26 -9.83
N ILE A 551 5.11 -30.96 -10.73
CA ILE A 551 4.71 -31.05 -12.16
C ILE A 551 3.92 -32.33 -12.52
N THR A 552 3.57 -33.17 -11.55
CA THR A 552 2.71 -34.36 -11.79
C THR A 552 1.24 -34.14 -11.43
N CYS A 553 0.86 -32.89 -11.13
CA CYS A 553 -0.54 -32.48 -11.02
C CYS A 553 -1.16 -32.35 -12.42
N TYR A 554 -2.19 -33.13 -12.72
CA TYR A 554 -2.93 -33.10 -14.00
C TYR A 554 -4.37 -32.58 -13.86
N ASP A 555 -4.66 -31.93 -12.74
CA ASP A 555 -5.92 -31.24 -12.48
C ASP A 555 -5.81 -29.81 -13.03
N ALA A 556 -6.58 -29.51 -14.08
CA ALA A 556 -6.50 -28.23 -14.78
C ALA A 556 -6.91 -27.04 -13.90
N ASP A 557 -7.95 -27.19 -13.08
CA ASP A 557 -8.43 -26.14 -12.19
C ASP A 557 -7.35 -25.79 -11.16
N ARG A 558 -6.64 -26.79 -10.62
CA ARG A 558 -5.50 -26.58 -9.72
C ARG A 558 -4.28 -25.98 -10.44
N LEU A 559 -3.94 -26.50 -11.61
CA LEU A 559 -2.82 -25.99 -12.41
C LEU A 559 -3.02 -24.52 -12.80
N PHE A 560 -4.26 -24.11 -13.06
CA PHE A 560 -4.58 -22.73 -13.42
C PHE A 560 -4.35 -21.77 -12.26
N VAL A 561 -4.90 -22.06 -11.07
CA VAL A 561 -4.87 -21.13 -9.93
C VAL A 561 -3.52 -21.10 -9.19
N ARG A 562 -2.75 -22.20 -9.23
CA ARG A 562 -1.52 -22.37 -8.43
C ARG A 562 -0.51 -21.25 -8.63
N ASP A 563 -0.23 -20.87 -9.88
CA ASP A 563 0.71 -19.78 -10.20
C ASP A 563 0.01 -18.74 -11.08
N TYR A 564 -1.17 -18.31 -10.62
CA TYR A 564 -1.94 -17.22 -11.21
C TYR A 564 -1.70 -15.92 -10.44
N LYS A 565 -1.35 -14.85 -11.16
CA LYS A 565 -1.17 -13.50 -10.59
C LYS A 565 -1.84 -12.43 -11.46
N GLU A 566 -2.21 -11.32 -10.82
CA GLU A 566 -2.82 -10.11 -11.40
C GLU A 566 -2.06 -8.84 -10.99
N ASP A 567 -0.77 -8.97 -10.69
CA ASP A 567 0.06 -7.85 -10.22
C ASP A 567 0.16 -6.72 -11.27
N TRP A 568 -0.21 -7.00 -12.54
CA TRP A 568 -0.25 -6.06 -13.65
C TRP A 568 -1.70 -5.66 -13.96
N CYS A 569 -2.10 -4.53 -13.39
CA CYS A 569 -3.17 -3.59 -13.76
C CYS A 569 -4.28 -4.00 -14.77
N PHE A 570 -3.97 -4.61 -15.92
CA PHE A 570 -4.95 -4.92 -16.97
C PHE A 570 -4.94 -6.37 -17.47
N PHE A 571 -4.24 -7.33 -16.86
CA PHE A 571 -4.32 -8.72 -17.31
C PHE A 571 -3.95 -9.75 -16.24
N GLY A 572 -4.53 -10.94 -16.36
CA GLY A 572 -4.18 -12.11 -15.56
C GLY A 572 -3.04 -12.90 -16.20
N PHE A 573 -2.24 -13.59 -15.39
CA PHE A 573 -1.16 -14.44 -15.90
C PHE A 573 -1.10 -15.76 -15.11
N ALA A 574 -1.46 -16.87 -15.77
CA ALA A 574 -1.37 -18.23 -15.23
C ALA A 574 -0.14 -18.98 -15.77
N VAL A 575 0.55 -19.74 -14.91
CA VAL A 575 1.64 -20.65 -15.32
C VAL A 575 1.31 -22.09 -14.93
N ALA A 576 0.95 -22.91 -15.92
CA ALA A 576 0.80 -24.35 -15.76
C ALA A 576 2.10 -25.07 -16.11
N LYS A 577 2.54 -25.98 -15.24
CA LYS A 577 3.74 -26.80 -15.44
C LYS A 577 3.34 -28.27 -15.39
N GLY A 578 3.79 -29.07 -16.35
CA GLY A 578 3.56 -30.51 -16.33
C GLY A 578 4.61 -31.28 -17.11
N ILE A 579 4.86 -32.53 -16.72
CA ILE A 579 5.59 -33.48 -17.58
C ILE A 579 4.71 -33.74 -18.78
N GLU A 580 5.29 -33.74 -19.98
CA GLU A 580 4.67 -34.18 -21.25
C GLU A 580 3.22 -33.68 -21.43
N ILE A 581 2.91 -32.48 -20.90
CA ILE A 581 1.56 -31.96 -20.74
C ILE A 581 0.98 -31.52 -22.09
N LEU A 582 1.85 -31.25 -23.06
CA LEU A 582 1.50 -30.90 -24.42
C LEU A 582 1.41 -32.12 -25.35
N ASP A 583 1.61 -33.35 -24.84
CA ASP A 583 1.45 -34.56 -25.65
C ASP A 583 -0.04 -34.86 -25.89
N PRO A 584 -0.40 -35.50 -27.03
CA PRO A 584 -1.80 -35.67 -27.45
C PRO A 584 -2.71 -36.33 -26.39
N GLU A 585 -2.15 -37.24 -25.59
CA GLU A 585 -2.87 -37.93 -24.51
C GLU A 585 -3.38 -36.98 -23.42
N ARG A 586 -2.74 -35.82 -23.26
CA ARG A 586 -3.04 -34.80 -22.22
C ARG A 586 -3.70 -33.55 -22.77
N ALA A 587 -4.06 -33.53 -24.06
CA ALA A 587 -4.69 -32.39 -24.73
C ALA A 587 -5.98 -31.89 -24.02
N GLY A 588 -6.71 -32.78 -23.35
CA GLY A 588 -7.89 -32.43 -22.56
C GLY A 588 -7.60 -31.45 -21.41
N ILE A 589 -6.43 -31.55 -20.77
CA ILE A 589 -6.00 -30.68 -19.67
C ILE A 589 -5.74 -29.27 -20.20
N VAL A 590 -4.97 -29.16 -21.28
CA VAL A 590 -4.65 -27.88 -21.93
C VAL A 590 -5.93 -27.19 -22.42
N ARG A 591 -6.88 -27.95 -22.98
CA ARG A 591 -8.20 -27.41 -23.35
C ARG A 591 -8.94 -26.82 -22.14
N ARG A 592 -9.00 -27.55 -21.01
CA ARG A 592 -9.65 -27.04 -19.79
C ARG A 592 -8.93 -25.82 -19.21
N LEU A 593 -7.60 -25.78 -19.22
CA LEU A 593 -6.83 -24.60 -18.81
C LEU A 593 -7.18 -23.35 -19.63
N ARG A 594 -7.38 -23.52 -20.94
CA ARG A 594 -7.81 -22.41 -21.82
C ARG A 594 -9.24 -21.97 -21.52
N GLU A 595 -10.15 -22.90 -21.24
CA GLU A 595 -11.53 -22.59 -20.82
C GLU A 595 -11.52 -21.78 -19.53
N LEU A 596 -10.71 -22.17 -18.54
CA LEU A 596 -10.54 -21.44 -17.28
C LEU A 596 -10.00 -20.01 -17.50
N ALA A 597 -9.07 -19.82 -18.43
CA ALA A 597 -8.59 -18.48 -18.79
C ALA A 597 -9.71 -17.60 -19.39
N VAL A 598 -10.60 -18.19 -20.21
CA VAL A 598 -11.78 -17.49 -20.75
C VAL A 598 -12.78 -17.16 -19.65
N GLU A 599 -13.10 -18.12 -18.79
CA GLU A 599 -13.98 -17.94 -17.63
C GLU A 599 -13.44 -16.85 -16.70
N ASN A 600 -12.11 -16.81 -16.50
CA ASN A 600 -11.45 -15.81 -15.68
C ASN A 600 -11.57 -14.40 -16.27
N ASN A 601 -11.34 -14.23 -17.58
CA ASN A 601 -11.57 -12.95 -18.25
C ASN A 601 -13.01 -12.46 -18.10
N ALA A 602 -13.99 -13.35 -18.30
CA ALA A 602 -15.40 -12.99 -18.19
C ALA A 602 -15.78 -12.63 -16.76
N ARG A 603 -15.34 -13.42 -15.77
CA ARG A 603 -15.64 -13.20 -14.35
C ARG A 603 -15.02 -11.92 -13.80
N LYS A 604 -13.77 -11.61 -14.20
CA LYS A 604 -12.99 -10.48 -13.68
C LYS A 604 -12.97 -9.27 -14.61
N ASN A 605 -13.73 -9.32 -15.71
CA ASN A 605 -13.74 -8.30 -16.76
C ASN A 605 -12.33 -7.93 -17.26
N LEU A 606 -11.45 -8.93 -17.40
CA LEU A 606 -10.08 -8.72 -17.86
C LEU A 606 -10.02 -8.74 -19.39
N PRO A 607 -9.27 -7.82 -20.03
CA PRO A 607 -9.10 -7.84 -21.48
C PRO A 607 -8.18 -8.96 -21.97
N LEU A 608 -7.34 -9.50 -21.08
CA LEU A 608 -6.39 -10.55 -21.38
C LEU A 608 -6.16 -11.42 -20.13
N THR A 609 -6.11 -12.73 -20.34
CA THR A 609 -5.45 -13.68 -19.45
C THR A 609 -4.39 -14.39 -20.27
N LEU A 610 -3.13 -14.28 -19.86
CA LEU A 610 -2.04 -14.99 -20.49
C LEU A 610 -1.83 -16.34 -19.79
N LEU A 611 -2.12 -17.43 -20.48
CA LEU A 611 -1.86 -18.78 -19.97
C LEU A 611 -0.56 -19.30 -20.57
N LYS A 612 0.43 -19.58 -19.72
CA LYS A 612 1.68 -20.23 -20.11
C LYS A 612 1.66 -21.70 -19.70
N VAL A 613 1.90 -22.60 -20.63
CA VAL A 613 2.07 -24.03 -20.36
C VAL A 613 3.53 -24.41 -20.59
N VAL A 614 4.17 -24.97 -19.57
CA VAL A 614 5.57 -25.42 -19.61
C VAL A 614 5.61 -26.94 -19.62
N ASP A 615 6.18 -27.50 -20.69
CA ASP A 615 6.25 -28.93 -20.97
C ASP A 615 7.62 -29.49 -20.58
N TYR A 616 7.66 -30.23 -19.49
CA TYR A 616 8.86 -30.91 -19.00
C TYR A 616 8.99 -32.30 -19.60
N ALA A 617 10.22 -32.78 -19.79
CA ALA A 617 10.49 -34.17 -20.10
C ALA A 617 10.26 -35.06 -18.85
N ALA A 618 10.29 -36.38 -19.04
CA ALA A 618 10.11 -37.36 -17.97
C ALA A 618 11.15 -37.28 -16.84
N ASP A 619 12.29 -36.61 -17.08
CA ASP A 619 13.32 -36.34 -16.08
C ASP A 619 12.94 -35.25 -15.06
N ALA A 620 11.83 -34.53 -15.30
CA ALA A 620 11.34 -33.42 -14.49
C ALA A 620 12.31 -32.22 -14.38
N GLU A 621 13.24 -32.11 -15.32
CA GLU A 621 14.30 -31.09 -15.33
C GLU A 621 14.41 -30.43 -16.71
N THR A 622 14.41 -31.24 -17.78
CA THR A 622 14.54 -30.74 -19.15
C THR A 622 13.24 -30.16 -19.64
N ILE A 623 13.25 -28.90 -20.06
CA ILE A 623 12.11 -28.26 -20.73
C ILE A 623 12.11 -28.66 -22.20
N ARG A 624 11.07 -29.37 -22.65
CA ARG A 624 10.88 -29.76 -24.05
C ARG A 624 10.47 -28.55 -24.90
N ARG A 625 9.47 -27.81 -24.41
CA ARG A 625 8.89 -26.63 -25.07
C ARG A 625 7.98 -25.86 -24.11
N GLU A 626 7.65 -24.63 -24.47
CA GLU A 626 6.67 -23.80 -23.79
C GLU A 626 5.64 -23.31 -24.81
N THR A 627 4.39 -23.20 -24.37
CA THR A 627 3.30 -22.64 -25.18
C THR A 627 2.63 -21.49 -24.43
N MET A 628 2.59 -20.33 -25.07
CA MET A 628 1.86 -19.15 -24.62
C MET A 628 0.51 -19.06 -25.30
N PHE A 629 -0.56 -19.02 -24.51
CA PHE A 629 -1.93 -18.81 -24.96
C PHE A 629 -2.40 -17.42 -24.50
N PRO A 630 -2.29 -16.38 -25.34
CA PRO A 630 -2.91 -15.10 -25.05
C PRO A 630 -4.43 -15.22 -25.24
N VAL A 631 -5.17 -15.34 -24.13
CA VAL A 631 -6.62 -15.47 -24.13
C VAL A 631 -7.23 -14.08 -23.96
N PHE A 632 -7.76 -13.54 -25.05
CA PHE A 632 -8.35 -12.20 -25.10
C PHE A 632 -9.82 -12.18 -24.72
N ALA A 633 -10.30 -11.05 -24.22
CA ALA A 633 -11.74 -10.80 -24.15
C ALA A 633 -12.35 -10.82 -25.56
N ARG A 634 -13.64 -11.19 -25.65
CA ARG A 634 -14.34 -11.38 -26.92
C ARG A 634 -14.25 -10.14 -27.83
N GLU A 635 -14.32 -8.95 -27.24
CA GLU A 635 -14.37 -7.67 -27.95
C GLU A 635 -12.99 -7.04 -28.17
N SER A 636 -11.90 -7.74 -27.84
CA SER A 636 -10.54 -7.22 -28.05
C SER A 636 -10.25 -6.97 -29.53
N PRO A 637 -9.78 -5.75 -29.91
CA PRO A 637 -9.47 -5.39 -31.29
C PRO A 637 -8.27 -6.18 -31.82
N GLU A 638 -8.19 -6.40 -33.13
CA GLU A 638 -7.12 -7.22 -33.72
C GLU A 638 -5.75 -6.55 -33.56
N GLU A 639 -5.68 -5.23 -33.58
CA GLU A 639 -4.46 -4.46 -33.33
C GLU A 639 -3.90 -4.75 -31.93
N PHE A 640 -4.75 -4.90 -30.91
CA PHE A 640 -4.33 -5.29 -29.58
C PHE A 640 -3.81 -6.73 -29.56
N ARG A 641 -4.55 -7.64 -30.21
CA ARG A 641 -4.17 -9.05 -30.29
C ARG A 641 -2.81 -9.24 -30.95
N GLU A 642 -2.58 -8.55 -32.06
CA GLU A 642 -1.32 -8.57 -32.80
C GLU A 642 -0.19 -7.92 -31.99
N ALA A 643 -0.42 -6.75 -31.38
CA ALA A 643 0.59 -6.09 -30.55
C ALA A 643 1.06 -6.99 -29.38
N VAL A 644 0.14 -7.67 -28.69
CA VAL A 644 0.48 -8.62 -27.62
C VAL A 644 1.29 -9.80 -28.16
N ARG A 645 0.87 -10.41 -29.27
CA ARG A 645 1.60 -11.54 -29.88
C ARG A 645 3.01 -11.14 -30.32
N ASP A 646 3.16 -10.00 -30.98
CA ASP A 646 4.46 -9.49 -31.43
C ASP A 646 5.37 -9.15 -30.25
N THR A 647 4.80 -8.61 -29.17
CA THR A 647 5.53 -8.35 -27.93
C THR A 647 6.04 -9.65 -27.32
N ILE A 648 5.20 -10.68 -27.19
CA ILE A 648 5.60 -11.99 -26.66
C ILE A 648 6.72 -12.60 -27.52
N VAL A 649 6.57 -12.62 -28.85
CA VAL A 649 7.59 -13.18 -29.75
C VAL A 649 8.92 -12.43 -29.63
N THR A 650 8.88 -11.11 -29.50
CA THR A 650 10.08 -10.28 -29.34
C THR A 650 10.79 -10.60 -28.01
N ILE A 651 10.03 -10.72 -26.92
CA ILE A 651 10.57 -11.12 -25.61
C ILE A 651 11.18 -12.52 -25.68
N VAL A 652 10.48 -13.49 -26.26
CA VAL A 652 10.99 -14.87 -26.38
C VAL A 652 12.30 -14.89 -27.18
N ARG A 653 12.39 -14.15 -28.29
CA ARG A 653 13.63 -14.04 -29.09
C ARG A 653 14.78 -13.43 -28.30
N HIS A 654 14.52 -12.34 -27.60
CA HIS A 654 15.53 -11.64 -26.81
C HIS A 654 16.08 -12.55 -25.69
N GLU A 655 15.19 -13.19 -24.93
CA GLU A 655 15.56 -13.99 -23.76
C GLU A 655 16.16 -15.35 -24.12
N SER A 656 15.76 -15.94 -25.25
CA SER A 656 16.17 -17.29 -25.62
C SER A 656 17.37 -17.34 -26.57
N GLY A 657 17.79 -16.18 -27.09
CA GLY A 657 18.85 -16.08 -28.08
C GLY A 657 18.50 -16.69 -29.46
N PRO A 658 19.46 -16.71 -30.39
CA PRO A 658 19.22 -17.08 -31.79
C PRO A 658 18.95 -18.58 -32.03
N GLY A 659 19.17 -19.43 -31.02
CA GLY A 659 18.96 -20.88 -31.12
C GLY A 659 17.53 -21.35 -30.89
N ALA A 660 16.64 -20.48 -30.40
CA ALA A 660 15.26 -20.83 -30.09
C ALA A 660 14.40 -21.00 -31.34
N ARG A 661 13.62 -22.08 -31.37
CA ARG A 661 12.60 -22.27 -32.40
C ARG A 661 11.30 -21.67 -31.89
N ILE A 662 10.69 -20.78 -32.65
CA ILE A 662 9.45 -20.09 -32.28
C ILE A 662 8.44 -20.27 -33.40
N GLU A 663 7.29 -20.83 -33.06
CA GLU A 663 6.14 -20.96 -33.93
C GLU A 663 5.03 -20.03 -33.45
N ARG A 664 4.67 -19.06 -34.30
CA ARG A 664 3.63 -18.09 -34.02
C ARG A 664 2.33 -18.50 -34.70
N GLY A 665 1.39 -19.04 -33.91
CA GLY A 665 0.01 -19.30 -34.32
C GLY A 665 -0.95 -18.16 -33.96
N LYS A 666 -2.22 -18.29 -34.37
CA LYS A 666 -3.28 -17.34 -34.01
C LYS A 666 -3.71 -17.44 -32.54
N GLU A 667 -3.77 -18.67 -32.02
CA GLU A 667 -4.24 -18.96 -30.66
C GLU A 667 -3.11 -19.19 -29.67
N ALA A 668 -1.92 -19.52 -30.18
CA ALA A 668 -0.80 -19.97 -29.36
C ALA A 668 0.54 -19.55 -29.98
N ILE A 669 1.53 -19.30 -29.13
CA ILE A 669 2.93 -19.08 -29.49
C ILE A 669 3.74 -20.19 -28.82
N GLU A 670 4.24 -21.13 -29.61
CA GLU A 670 5.05 -22.25 -29.12
C GLU A 670 6.53 -21.95 -29.33
N TYR A 671 7.36 -22.27 -28.34
CA TYR A 671 8.80 -22.11 -28.46
C TYR A 671 9.59 -23.22 -27.73
N SER A 672 10.77 -23.52 -28.25
CA SER A 672 11.65 -24.59 -27.74
C SER A 672 13.13 -24.27 -27.96
N GLY A 673 14.01 -25.03 -27.32
CA GLY A 673 15.47 -24.84 -27.41
C GLY A 673 16.00 -23.67 -26.57
N VAL A 674 15.23 -23.22 -25.58
CA VAL A 674 15.53 -22.04 -24.74
C VAL A 674 16.41 -22.36 -23.53
N GLY A 675 16.60 -23.64 -23.20
CA GLY A 675 17.43 -24.12 -22.08
C GLY A 675 16.83 -23.91 -20.69
N THR A 676 16.11 -22.81 -20.46
CA THR A 676 15.47 -22.46 -19.18
C THR A 676 14.07 -21.90 -19.36
N GLN A 677 13.25 -21.97 -18.31
CA GLN A 677 11.87 -21.47 -18.33
C GLN A 677 11.85 -19.93 -18.49
N LEU A 678 11.05 -19.41 -19.42
CA LEU A 678 10.86 -17.95 -19.54
C LEU A 678 10.08 -17.38 -18.35
N SER A 679 10.73 -16.63 -17.46
CA SER A 679 10.08 -16.09 -16.25
C SER A 679 8.96 -15.09 -16.56
N ARG A 680 7.83 -15.19 -15.84
CA ARG A 680 6.76 -14.17 -15.83
C ARG A 680 7.29 -12.79 -15.45
N LYS A 681 8.25 -12.70 -14.52
CA LYS A 681 8.88 -11.44 -14.05
C LYS A 681 9.64 -10.70 -15.15
N LYS A 682 9.97 -11.37 -16.27
CA LYS A 682 10.58 -10.75 -17.46
C LYS A 682 9.55 -10.34 -18.50
N LEU A 683 8.50 -11.15 -18.67
CA LEU A 683 7.51 -10.97 -19.74
C LEU A 683 6.42 -9.97 -19.39
N ALA A 684 5.85 -10.07 -18.19
CA ALA A 684 4.68 -9.30 -17.81
C ALA A 684 4.93 -7.77 -17.72
N PRO A 685 6.07 -7.29 -17.17
CA PRO A 685 6.34 -5.84 -17.14
C PRO A 685 6.52 -5.18 -18.52
N VAL A 686 6.95 -5.95 -19.53
CA VAL A 686 7.07 -5.47 -20.91
C VAL A 686 5.70 -5.46 -21.60
N LEU A 687 4.82 -6.41 -21.27
CA LEU A 687 3.44 -6.43 -21.77
C LEU A 687 2.57 -5.36 -21.13
N ASP A 688 2.78 -5.03 -19.85
CA ASP A 688 1.95 -4.06 -19.12
C ASP A 688 1.74 -2.74 -19.88
N PRO A 689 2.76 -2.01 -20.37
CA PRO A 689 2.55 -0.78 -21.13
C PRO A 689 1.76 -1.00 -22.44
N VAL A 690 1.87 -2.17 -23.07
CA VAL A 690 1.10 -2.54 -24.27
C VAL A 690 -0.37 -2.70 -23.91
N VAL A 691 -0.69 -3.50 -22.89
CA VAL A 691 -2.06 -3.72 -22.45
C VAL A 691 -2.69 -2.41 -21.95
N ASN A 692 -1.95 -1.63 -21.16
CA ASN A 692 -2.40 -0.31 -20.70
C ASN A 692 -2.76 0.61 -21.88
N ALA A 693 -1.95 0.63 -22.95
CA ALA A 693 -2.17 1.51 -24.09
C ALA A 693 -3.53 1.31 -24.76
N PHE A 694 -3.98 0.06 -24.90
CA PHE A 694 -5.28 -0.26 -25.51
C PHE A 694 -6.48 -0.07 -24.58
N HIS A 695 -6.26 0.05 -23.27
CA HIS A 695 -7.32 0.12 -22.25
C HIS A 695 -7.37 1.46 -21.51
N ARG A 696 -6.75 2.51 -22.08
CA ARG A 696 -6.76 3.88 -21.54
C ARG A 696 -8.15 4.51 -21.48
N TYR A 697 -9.10 3.99 -22.24
CA TYR A 697 -10.43 4.54 -22.39
C TYR A 697 -11.50 3.53 -21.96
N PHE A 698 -12.58 4.05 -21.39
CA PHE A 698 -13.80 3.32 -21.06
C PHE A 698 -14.95 3.87 -21.90
N TYR A 699 -15.68 3.01 -22.61
CA TYR A 699 -16.85 3.45 -23.37
C TYR A 699 -18.09 3.45 -22.49
N SER A 700 -18.75 4.60 -22.35
CA SER A 700 -20.06 4.68 -21.74
C SER A 700 -21.14 4.64 -22.82
N PRO A 701 -21.89 3.53 -22.97
CA PRO A 701 -23.01 3.47 -23.90
C PRO A 701 -24.09 4.52 -23.58
N SER A 702 -24.29 4.84 -22.30
CA SER A 702 -25.28 5.83 -21.87
C SER A 702 -24.87 7.27 -22.23
N ALA A 703 -23.58 7.63 -22.12
CA ALA A 703 -23.09 8.94 -22.54
C ALA A 703 -22.79 9.02 -24.05
N GLY A 704 -22.56 7.88 -24.71
CA GLY A 704 -22.29 7.80 -26.15
C GLY A 704 -20.87 8.18 -26.56
N PHE A 705 -19.91 8.19 -25.63
CA PHE A 705 -18.49 8.45 -25.91
C PHE A 705 -17.56 7.77 -24.90
N TYR A 706 -16.27 7.84 -25.18
CA TYR A 706 -15.21 7.23 -24.39
C TYR A 706 -14.65 8.23 -23.37
N PHE A 707 -14.53 7.78 -22.13
CA PHE A 707 -13.89 8.49 -21.03
C PHE A 707 -12.46 7.99 -20.91
N LYS A 708 -11.48 8.89 -20.86
CA LYS A 708 -10.11 8.49 -20.50
C LYS A 708 -10.09 8.11 -19.02
N ARG A 709 -9.49 6.98 -18.66
CA ARG A 709 -9.34 6.54 -17.27
C ARG A 709 -8.45 7.47 -16.45
N ASP A 710 -7.56 8.19 -17.11
CA ASP A 710 -6.66 9.17 -16.51
C ASP A 710 -7.03 10.61 -16.90
N PHE A 711 -6.46 11.57 -16.19
CA PHE A 711 -6.61 13.00 -16.48
C PHE A 711 -5.79 13.45 -17.70
N LEU A 712 -5.98 14.71 -18.10
CA LEU A 712 -5.15 15.35 -19.09
C LEU A 712 -3.71 15.41 -18.55
N ARG A 713 -2.77 14.80 -19.27
CA ARG A 713 -1.36 14.80 -18.89
C ARG A 713 -0.58 15.75 -19.78
N ARG A 714 0.50 16.30 -19.23
CA ARG A 714 1.45 17.10 -19.97
C ARG A 714 2.13 16.22 -21.02
N ASP A 715 1.91 16.57 -22.28
CA ASP A 715 2.59 15.98 -23.43
C ASP A 715 2.91 17.09 -24.46
N ARG A 716 3.58 16.70 -25.55
CA ARG A 716 3.98 17.64 -26.60
C ARG A 716 2.79 18.37 -27.24
N ARG A 717 1.66 17.70 -27.47
CA ARG A 717 0.46 18.31 -28.09
C ARG A 717 -0.16 19.33 -27.14
N VAL A 718 -0.24 19.00 -25.85
CA VAL A 718 -0.72 19.88 -24.79
C VAL A 718 0.18 21.10 -24.65
N GLU A 719 1.50 20.91 -24.62
CA GLU A 719 2.48 22.01 -24.56
C GLU A 719 2.40 22.92 -25.78
N GLU A 720 2.27 22.36 -26.99
CA GLU A 720 2.11 23.13 -28.22
C GLU A 720 0.80 23.91 -28.25
N ALA A 721 -0.31 23.33 -27.76
CA ALA A 721 -1.59 24.02 -27.62
C ALA A 721 -1.52 25.17 -26.61
N ALA A 722 -0.94 24.92 -25.43
CA ALA A 722 -0.74 25.95 -24.41
C ALA A 722 0.14 27.10 -24.93
N ARG A 723 1.25 26.77 -25.61
CA ARG A 723 2.19 27.76 -26.18
C ARG A 723 1.56 28.61 -27.28
N ARG A 724 0.77 28.00 -28.18
CA ARG A 724 0.02 28.72 -29.24
C ARG A 724 -0.89 29.81 -28.68
N HIS A 725 -1.46 29.57 -27.51
CA HIS A 725 -2.41 30.47 -26.86
C HIS A 725 -1.80 31.25 -25.70
N GLY A 726 -0.48 31.17 -25.44
CA GLY A 726 0.14 31.88 -24.32
C GLY A 726 -0.46 31.51 -22.96
N ILE A 727 -0.74 30.23 -22.76
CA ILE A 727 -1.18 29.64 -21.49
C ILE A 727 0.07 29.13 -20.76
N VAL A 728 0.20 29.46 -19.48
CA VAL A 728 1.26 28.91 -18.62
C VAL A 728 0.79 27.55 -18.12
N LEU A 729 1.40 26.49 -18.65
CA LEU A 729 1.00 25.13 -18.30
C LEU A 729 1.53 24.76 -16.91
N HIS A 730 0.61 24.45 -16.00
CA HIS A 730 0.94 23.86 -14.69
C HIS A 730 0.65 22.36 -14.73
N ALA A 731 1.56 21.57 -14.18
CA ALA A 731 1.37 20.14 -13.99
C ALA A 731 1.95 19.72 -12.65
N ASP A 732 1.36 18.72 -12.04
CA ASP A 732 1.87 18.14 -10.79
C ASP A 732 3.02 17.15 -11.02
N GLU A 733 3.42 16.48 -9.95
CA GLU A 733 4.49 15.48 -9.92
C GLU A 733 4.23 14.26 -10.82
N ASP A 734 2.96 13.90 -11.08
CA ASP A 734 2.61 12.82 -12.01
C ASP A 734 2.57 13.31 -13.47
N GLY A 735 2.72 14.62 -13.68
CA GLY A 735 2.52 15.26 -14.98
C GLY A 735 1.06 15.45 -15.35
N VAL A 736 0.11 15.39 -14.41
CA VAL A 736 -1.29 15.75 -14.65
C VAL A 736 -1.40 17.26 -14.77
N VAL A 737 -2.08 17.75 -15.81
CA VAL A 737 -2.30 19.18 -16.04
C VAL A 737 -3.35 19.69 -15.06
N VAL A 738 -2.99 20.75 -14.34
CA VAL A 738 -3.83 21.36 -13.30
C VAL A 738 -3.99 22.85 -13.57
N GLY A 739 -5.09 23.45 -13.09
CA GLY A 739 -5.34 24.88 -13.33
C GLY A 739 -6.72 25.35 -12.90
N ASN A 740 -7.21 26.42 -13.53
CA ASN A 740 -8.61 26.84 -13.38
C ASN A 740 -9.52 26.12 -14.40
N PRO A 741 -10.82 25.93 -14.10
CA PRO A 741 -11.74 25.20 -14.98
C PRO A 741 -11.82 25.75 -16.41
N ALA A 742 -11.86 27.08 -16.57
CA ALA A 742 -12.01 27.71 -17.87
C ALA A 742 -10.79 27.49 -18.77
N GLU A 743 -9.58 27.61 -18.22
CA GLU A 743 -8.33 27.35 -18.93
C GLU A 743 -8.19 25.88 -19.33
N LEU A 744 -8.49 24.96 -18.42
CA LEU A 744 -8.45 23.52 -18.69
C LEU A 744 -9.46 23.15 -19.78
N LYS A 745 -10.68 23.67 -19.70
CA LYS A 745 -11.72 23.45 -20.71
C LYS A 745 -11.34 24.02 -22.07
N PHE A 746 -10.77 25.24 -22.09
CA PHE A 746 -10.27 25.87 -23.32
C PHE A 746 -9.16 25.04 -23.97
N LEU A 747 -8.20 24.58 -23.18
CA LEU A 747 -7.11 23.72 -23.65
C LEU A 747 -7.64 22.42 -24.25
N LEU A 748 -8.65 21.82 -23.61
CA LEU A 748 -9.30 20.60 -24.09
C LEU A 748 -10.04 20.82 -25.41
N GLN A 749 -10.68 21.98 -25.58
CA GLN A 749 -11.32 22.40 -26.84
C GLN A 749 -10.29 22.56 -27.98
N GLU A 750 -9.15 23.17 -27.71
CA GLU A 750 -8.05 23.34 -28.68
C GLU A 750 -7.38 22.02 -29.10
N LEU A 751 -7.51 20.99 -28.26
CA LEU A 751 -7.07 19.62 -28.56
C LEU A 751 -8.13 18.81 -29.31
N GLY A 752 -9.33 19.36 -29.53
CA GLY A 752 -10.46 18.66 -30.17
C GLY A 752 -11.07 17.56 -29.30
N LEU A 753 -10.94 17.68 -27.98
CA LEU A 753 -11.40 16.70 -27.00
C LEU A 753 -12.71 17.18 -26.34
N LEU A 754 -13.43 16.25 -25.70
CA LEU A 754 -14.69 16.51 -24.99
C LEU A 754 -14.49 16.52 -23.48
N CYS A 755 -15.33 17.27 -22.77
CA CYS A 755 -15.46 17.22 -21.32
C CYS A 755 -16.89 16.78 -21.00
N ALA A 756 -17.04 15.85 -20.07
CA ALA A 756 -18.35 15.32 -19.70
C ALA A 756 -19.13 16.31 -18.84
N SER A 757 -20.44 16.47 -19.07
CA SER A 757 -21.33 17.14 -18.12
C SER A 757 -21.57 16.25 -16.88
N PRO A 758 -22.14 16.78 -15.77
CA PRO A 758 -22.51 15.97 -14.63
C PRO A 758 -23.42 14.77 -14.98
N ALA A 759 -24.40 14.94 -15.86
CA ALA A 759 -25.26 13.84 -16.30
C ALA A 759 -24.45 12.73 -16.98
N GLU A 760 -23.60 13.10 -17.94
CA GLU A 760 -22.74 12.19 -18.68
C GLU A 760 -21.71 11.48 -17.79
N TYR A 761 -21.14 12.21 -16.82
CA TYR A 761 -20.26 11.64 -15.81
C TYR A 761 -20.94 10.53 -15.02
N PHE A 762 -22.16 10.78 -14.53
CA PHE A 762 -22.91 9.77 -13.80
C PHE A 762 -23.34 8.60 -14.70
N HIS A 763 -23.68 8.84 -15.95
CA HIS A 763 -23.90 7.78 -16.93
C HIS A 763 -22.70 6.84 -17.04
N ALA A 764 -21.49 7.39 -17.18
CA ALA A 764 -20.27 6.60 -17.21
C ALA A 764 -20.01 5.85 -15.90
N TYR A 765 -20.29 6.47 -14.75
CA TYR A 765 -20.18 5.84 -13.45
C TYR A 765 -21.10 4.60 -13.32
N TYR A 766 -22.36 4.70 -13.76
CA TYR A 766 -23.28 3.57 -13.73
C TYR A 766 -22.93 2.49 -14.74
N ASP A 767 -22.53 2.87 -15.95
CA ASP A 767 -22.10 1.91 -16.96
C ASP A 767 -20.87 1.14 -16.48
N ALA A 768 -19.92 1.80 -15.80
CA ALA A 768 -18.74 1.16 -15.23
C ALA A 768 -19.12 0.13 -14.15
N LEU A 769 -20.01 0.50 -13.21
CA LEU A 769 -20.51 -0.41 -12.19
C LEU A 769 -21.26 -1.60 -12.80
N ALA A 770 -22.12 -1.35 -13.81
CA ALA A 770 -22.88 -2.40 -14.48
C ALA A 770 -21.99 -3.36 -15.29
N ALA A 771 -20.88 -2.85 -15.84
CA ALA A 771 -19.89 -3.66 -16.54
C ALA A 771 -18.93 -4.42 -15.60
N GLY A 772 -19.01 -4.20 -14.27
CA GLY A 772 -18.02 -4.72 -13.33
C GLY A 772 -16.62 -4.12 -13.53
N ASP A 773 -16.53 -2.92 -14.11
CA ASP A 773 -15.28 -2.19 -14.28
C ASP A 773 -14.95 -1.40 -13.00
N GLU A 774 -14.57 -2.15 -11.96
CA GLU A 774 -14.22 -1.60 -10.64
C GLU A 774 -13.16 -0.49 -10.74
N ARG A 775 -12.27 -0.61 -11.73
CA ARG A 775 -11.18 0.33 -11.93
C ARG A 775 -11.66 1.67 -12.48
N MET A 776 -12.53 1.68 -13.50
CA MET A 776 -13.12 2.92 -13.98
C MET A 776 -13.97 3.57 -12.88
N ALA A 777 -14.74 2.78 -12.14
CA ALA A 777 -15.49 3.26 -10.99
C ALA A 777 -14.58 3.93 -9.96
N ALA A 778 -13.44 3.32 -9.61
CA ALA A 778 -12.45 3.88 -8.70
C ALA A 778 -11.77 5.15 -9.26
N HIS A 779 -11.51 5.24 -10.57
CA HIS A 779 -10.95 6.44 -11.20
C HIS A 779 -11.92 7.61 -11.21
N LEU A 780 -13.22 7.35 -11.39
CA LEU A 780 -14.26 8.36 -11.32
C LEU A 780 -14.39 8.89 -9.88
N THR A 781 -14.36 8.01 -8.88
CA THR A 781 -14.50 8.39 -7.47
C THR A 781 -13.20 8.76 -6.76
N SER A 782 -12.07 8.79 -7.49
CA SER A 782 -10.75 8.97 -6.91
C SER A 782 -10.62 10.28 -6.11
N PRO A 783 -10.18 10.24 -4.84
CA PRO A 783 -10.03 11.44 -4.02
C PRO A 783 -8.79 12.28 -4.37
N ARG A 784 -7.96 11.83 -5.32
CA ARG A 784 -6.66 12.44 -5.63
C ARG A 784 -6.80 13.81 -6.31
N TYR A 785 -7.81 13.99 -7.14
CA TYR A 785 -8.02 15.16 -7.98
C TYR A 785 -9.46 15.67 -7.88
N LEU A 786 -9.66 16.97 -8.14
CA LEU A 786 -10.96 17.49 -8.51
C LEU A 786 -11.08 17.43 -10.02
N GLU A 787 -12.23 16.99 -10.50
CA GLU A 787 -12.51 16.85 -11.91
C GLU A 787 -13.50 17.93 -12.35
N THR A 788 -13.04 18.74 -13.31
CA THR A 788 -13.88 19.72 -13.98
C THR A 788 -14.94 19.01 -14.82
N LEU A 789 -16.21 19.34 -14.60
CA LEU A 789 -17.34 18.85 -15.40
C LEU A 789 -17.92 19.98 -16.26
N ASP A 790 -18.49 19.66 -17.41
CA ASP A 790 -18.90 20.62 -18.44
C ASP A 790 -20.27 21.27 -18.16
N MET A 791 -20.40 21.88 -16.98
CA MET A 791 -21.59 22.62 -16.56
C MET A 791 -21.21 23.91 -15.82
N ILE A 792 -21.79 25.03 -16.26
CA ILE A 792 -21.73 26.32 -15.58
C ILE A 792 -23.12 26.60 -15.01
N VAL A 793 -23.19 26.90 -13.71
CA VAL A 793 -24.39 27.40 -13.05
C VAL A 793 -24.41 28.92 -13.24
N GLU A 794 -25.22 29.40 -14.19
CA GLU A 794 -25.33 30.83 -14.52
C GLU A 794 -25.91 31.61 -13.35
N ASP A 795 -26.99 31.07 -12.79
CA ASP A 795 -27.70 31.54 -11.60
C ASP A 795 -28.40 30.35 -10.91
N ARG A 796 -29.13 30.59 -9.82
CA ARG A 796 -29.81 29.51 -9.05
C ARG A 796 -30.92 28.78 -9.82
N GLU A 797 -31.33 29.28 -10.99
CA GLU A 797 -32.41 28.72 -11.80
C GLU A 797 -31.96 28.27 -13.20
N THR A 798 -30.69 28.51 -13.57
CA THR A 798 -30.19 28.33 -14.93
C THR A 798 -28.82 27.66 -14.94
N ILE A 799 -28.72 26.58 -15.70
CA ILE A 799 -27.44 25.91 -16.00
C ILE A 799 -27.14 25.98 -17.50
N VAL A 800 -25.86 25.96 -17.83
CA VAL A 800 -25.34 25.92 -19.19
C VAL A 800 -24.37 24.74 -19.32
N GLU A 801 -24.72 23.78 -20.16
CA GLU A 801 -23.87 22.63 -20.46
C GLU A 801 -23.17 22.80 -21.81
N HIS A 802 -21.96 22.28 -21.93
CA HIS A 802 -21.19 22.26 -23.18
C HIS A 802 -20.97 23.64 -23.82
N ALA A 803 -20.79 24.66 -22.99
CA ALA A 803 -20.45 26.00 -23.47
C ALA A 803 -19.06 26.02 -24.12
N ARG A 804 -18.90 26.83 -25.17
CA ARG A 804 -17.59 27.09 -25.76
C ARG A 804 -16.87 28.12 -24.89
N ILE A 805 -15.63 27.84 -24.48
CA ILE A 805 -14.83 28.82 -23.76
C ILE A 805 -14.05 29.65 -24.76
N VAL A 806 -14.08 30.97 -24.58
CA VAL A 806 -13.34 31.92 -25.41
C VAL A 806 -12.38 32.72 -24.53
N ARG A 807 -11.24 33.08 -25.09
CA ARG A 807 -10.18 33.82 -24.40
C ARG A 807 -9.92 35.13 -25.14
N ASP A 808 -10.15 36.25 -24.48
CA ASP A 808 -9.85 37.60 -25.00
C ASP A 808 -8.93 38.35 -24.03
N ARG A 809 -7.78 38.83 -24.52
CA ARG A 809 -6.76 39.56 -23.74
C ARG A 809 -6.39 38.91 -22.38
N GLY A 810 -6.41 37.58 -22.33
CA GLY A 810 -6.10 36.80 -21.12
C GLY A 810 -7.28 36.55 -20.17
N ALA A 811 -8.46 37.12 -20.45
CA ALA A 811 -9.69 36.84 -19.71
C ALA A 811 -10.50 35.74 -20.41
N TYR A 812 -11.09 34.84 -19.63
CA TYR A 812 -11.96 33.78 -20.12
C TYR A 812 -13.43 34.21 -20.04
N SER A 813 -14.22 33.82 -21.04
CA SER A 813 -15.68 33.88 -21.02
C SER A 813 -16.25 32.68 -21.79
N TYR A 814 -17.58 32.59 -21.92
CA TYR A 814 -18.21 31.46 -22.59
C TYR A 814 -19.36 31.89 -23.50
N GLU A 815 -19.57 31.15 -24.58
CA GLU A 815 -20.63 31.37 -25.56
C GLU A 815 -21.30 30.05 -25.98
N GLY A 816 -22.52 30.13 -26.52
CA GLY A 816 -23.30 28.94 -26.90
C GLY A 816 -23.74 28.10 -25.70
N GLY A 817 -23.67 26.78 -25.85
CA GLY A 817 -24.10 25.78 -24.86
C GLY A 817 -25.60 25.52 -24.82
N THR A 818 -25.99 24.39 -24.23
CA THR A 818 -27.39 24.06 -23.96
C THR A 818 -27.80 24.72 -22.65
N ARG A 819 -28.63 25.76 -22.74
CA ARG A 819 -29.21 26.42 -21.56
C ARG A 819 -30.46 25.68 -21.10
N ARG A 820 -30.54 25.37 -19.81
CA ARG A 820 -31.72 24.74 -19.20
C ARG A 820 -32.13 25.51 -17.96
N ARG A 821 -33.45 25.72 -17.81
CA ARG A 821 -34.01 26.14 -16.53
C ARG A 821 -34.16 24.94 -15.63
N VAL A 822 -33.54 25.00 -14.46
CA VAL A 822 -33.50 23.91 -13.48
C VAL A 822 -33.65 24.49 -12.08
N ARG A 823 -34.21 23.72 -11.16
CA ARG A 823 -34.18 24.10 -9.74
C ARG A 823 -32.93 23.49 -9.12
N VAL A 824 -31.89 24.29 -8.94
CA VAL A 824 -30.66 23.81 -8.28
C VAL A 824 -31.00 23.50 -6.80
N PRO A 825 -30.82 22.25 -6.34
CA PRO A 825 -31.07 21.91 -4.94
C PRO A 825 -30.17 22.73 -4.02
N VAL A 826 -30.67 23.10 -2.84
CA VAL A 826 -29.89 23.83 -1.82
C VAL A 826 -29.20 22.82 -0.90
N GLY A 827 -27.90 23.02 -0.66
CA GLY A 827 -27.12 22.17 0.25
C GLY A 827 -25.88 22.90 0.76
N GLU A 828 -25.82 23.20 2.07
CA GLU A 828 -24.80 24.06 2.67
C GLU A 828 -24.12 23.46 3.93
N PRO A 829 -23.50 22.27 3.91
CA PRO A 829 -23.46 21.21 2.89
C PRO A 829 -24.70 20.29 2.94
N GLY A 830 -24.91 19.49 1.89
CA GLY A 830 -25.90 18.41 1.86
C GLY A 830 -25.29 17.03 1.57
N LEU A 831 -26.12 15.99 1.65
CA LEU A 831 -25.82 14.63 1.17
C LEU A 831 -26.80 14.26 0.04
N PHE A 832 -26.41 13.39 -0.87
CA PHE A 832 -27.33 12.81 -1.85
C PHE A 832 -26.95 11.39 -2.23
N ASP A 833 -27.94 10.58 -2.57
CA ASP A 833 -27.69 9.26 -3.16
C ASP A 833 -27.33 9.47 -4.64
N PRO A 834 -26.12 9.09 -5.10
CA PRO A 834 -25.78 9.22 -6.51
C PRO A 834 -26.85 8.56 -7.39
N ARG A 835 -27.45 7.44 -6.96
CA ARG A 835 -28.48 6.71 -7.73
C ARG A 835 -29.75 7.52 -7.95
N LYS A 836 -29.97 8.59 -7.18
CA LYS A 836 -31.12 9.50 -7.23
C LYS A 836 -30.74 10.89 -7.78
N ILE A 837 -29.97 10.92 -8.86
CA ILE A 837 -29.78 12.15 -9.64
C ILE A 837 -30.88 12.33 -10.70
N ASP A 838 -31.14 13.57 -11.08
CA ASP A 838 -31.80 13.89 -12.34
C ASP A 838 -30.88 13.44 -13.48
N ARG A 839 -31.38 12.51 -14.31
CA ARG A 839 -30.60 11.91 -15.41
C ARG A 839 -30.33 12.88 -16.56
N GLU A 840 -31.07 13.97 -16.67
CA GLU A 840 -30.85 14.96 -17.72
C GLU A 840 -29.82 16.02 -17.32
N THR A 841 -29.75 16.36 -16.03
CA THR A 841 -28.90 17.46 -15.53
C THR A 841 -27.71 16.96 -14.72
N GLY A 842 -27.79 15.75 -14.15
CA GLY A 842 -26.80 15.20 -13.21
C GLY A 842 -26.84 15.84 -11.82
N LEU A 843 -27.79 16.75 -11.56
CA LEU A 843 -28.00 17.33 -10.24
C LEU A 843 -28.74 16.36 -9.32
N PRO A 844 -28.54 16.43 -8.00
CA PRO A 844 -29.30 15.62 -7.05
C PRO A 844 -30.81 15.87 -7.18
N ALA A 845 -31.64 14.82 -7.19
CA ALA A 845 -33.09 15.01 -7.14
C ALA A 845 -33.54 15.46 -5.73
N GLU A 846 -32.86 14.96 -4.70
CA GLU A 846 -33.10 15.26 -3.29
C GLU A 846 -31.76 15.48 -2.59
N VAL A 847 -31.75 16.40 -1.62
CA VAL A 847 -30.59 16.66 -0.76
C VAL A 847 -30.99 16.35 0.68
N GLU A 848 -30.27 15.40 1.27
CA GLU A 848 -30.46 14.89 2.61
C GLU A 848 -29.64 15.66 3.64
N ASP A 849 -30.00 15.48 4.91
CA ASP A 849 -29.36 16.13 6.05
C ASP A 849 -27.87 15.75 6.12
N PRO A 850 -26.95 16.72 6.20
CA PRO A 850 -25.52 16.46 6.27
C PRO A 850 -25.07 15.65 7.49
N ARG A 851 -25.93 15.39 8.47
CA ARG A 851 -25.64 14.58 9.67
C ARG A 851 -25.84 13.08 9.46
N GLN A 852 -26.48 12.66 8.36
CA GLN A 852 -26.80 11.25 8.07
C GLN A 852 -25.65 10.50 7.36
N TYR A 853 -24.43 10.58 7.90
CA TYR A 853 -23.27 9.86 7.34
C TYR A 853 -23.47 8.33 7.43
N GLY A 854 -23.07 7.58 6.39
CA GLY A 854 -22.92 6.11 6.45
C GLY A 854 -23.69 5.23 5.46
N GLN A 855 -24.18 5.75 4.32
CA GLN A 855 -25.03 4.95 3.39
C GLN A 855 -24.60 4.98 1.91
N GLY A 856 -23.32 5.21 1.59
CA GLY A 856 -22.87 5.36 0.20
C GLY A 856 -23.36 6.66 -0.47
N LEU A 857 -23.84 7.61 0.32
CA LEU A 857 -24.23 8.95 -0.10
C LEU A 857 -23.01 9.79 -0.44
N TRP A 858 -23.16 10.65 -1.45
CA TRP A 858 -22.16 11.61 -1.89
C TRP A 858 -22.43 12.98 -1.25
N ARG A 859 -21.38 13.79 -1.17
CA ARG A 859 -21.47 15.16 -0.66
C ARG A 859 -21.93 16.12 -1.76
N TYR A 860 -22.75 17.09 -1.39
CA TYR A 860 -23.24 18.10 -2.33
C TYR A 860 -23.12 19.51 -1.75
N TRP A 861 -22.73 20.45 -2.61
CA TRP A 861 -22.76 21.87 -2.33
C TRP A 861 -23.50 22.62 -3.42
N SER A 862 -24.49 23.41 -3.00
CA SER A 862 -25.14 24.39 -3.87
C SER A 862 -24.21 25.58 -4.16
N PRO A 863 -24.42 26.28 -5.29
CA PRO A 863 -23.64 27.47 -5.64
C PRO A 863 -23.82 28.60 -4.62
N ASP A 864 -22.71 29.25 -4.27
CA ASP A 864 -22.67 30.44 -3.42
C ASP A 864 -22.54 31.75 -4.21
N SER A 865 -22.35 31.65 -5.52
CA SER A 865 -22.22 32.77 -6.45
C SER A 865 -22.77 32.41 -7.84
N ASP A 866 -23.08 33.43 -8.63
CA ASP A 866 -23.43 33.28 -10.04
C ASP A 866 -22.17 32.90 -10.84
N ARG A 867 -22.35 32.16 -11.94
CA ARG A 867 -21.26 31.63 -12.78
C ARG A 867 -20.32 30.69 -12.02
N ALA A 868 -20.90 29.81 -11.22
CA ALA A 868 -20.15 28.73 -10.58
C ALA A 868 -19.97 27.54 -11.53
N TRP A 869 -18.89 26.81 -11.37
CA TRP A 869 -18.51 25.66 -12.20
C TRP A 869 -18.78 24.35 -11.45
N ALA A 870 -19.37 23.37 -12.13
CA ALA A 870 -19.59 22.05 -11.55
C ALA A 870 -18.30 21.23 -11.49
N LEU A 871 -17.87 20.85 -10.28
CA LEU A 871 -16.72 19.99 -10.08
C LEU A 871 -17.14 18.69 -9.40
N ARG A 872 -16.52 17.57 -9.78
CA ARG A 872 -16.49 16.37 -8.97
C ARG A 872 -15.27 16.42 -8.05
N SER A 873 -15.49 16.34 -6.74
CA SER A 873 -14.43 16.39 -5.73
C SER A 873 -14.55 15.24 -4.74
N SER A 874 -13.81 15.29 -3.63
CA SER A 874 -13.94 14.36 -2.51
C SER A 874 -13.65 15.09 -1.20
N ILE A 875 -14.36 14.73 -0.14
CA ILE A 875 -14.00 15.16 1.21
C ILE A 875 -12.98 14.18 1.76
N PHE A 876 -11.74 14.65 1.90
CA PHE A 876 -10.65 13.87 2.47
C PHE A 876 -11.02 13.21 3.80
N ALA A 877 -11.73 13.95 4.67
CA ALA A 877 -12.14 13.49 6.00
C ALA A 877 -12.95 12.21 6.04
N TYR A 878 -13.67 11.89 4.97
CA TYR A 878 -14.58 10.74 4.94
C TYR A 878 -14.32 9.82 3.74
N GLY A 879 -13.39 10.17 2.83
CA GLY A 879 -13.22 9.45 1.57
C GLY A 879 -14.45 9.47 0.66
N ILE A 880 -15.43 10.34 0.95
CA ILE A 880 -16.71 10.40 0.25
C ILE A 880 -16.58 11.29 -1.00
N PRO A 881 -16.95 10.81 -2.20
CA PRO A 881 -17.00 11.64 -3.40
C PRO A 881 -18.07 12.74 -3.28
N ALA A 882 -17.89 13.81 -4.05
CA ALA A 882 -18.78 14.95 -3.97
C ALA A 882 -19.05 15.59 -5.33
N LEU A 883 -20.20 16.26 -5.44
CA LEU A 883 -20.53 17.21 -6.50
C LEU A 883 -20.53 18.62 -5.88
N ASP A 884 -19.59 19.46 -6.30
CA ASP A 884 -19.38 20.79 -5.75
C ASP A 884 -19.67 21.86 -6.81
N LEU A 885 -20.63 22.73 -6.49
CA LEU A 885 -21.05 23.83 -7.36
C LEU A 885 -20.62 25.20 -6.82
N LYS A 886 -19.64 25.28 -5.91
CA LYS A 886 -19.22 26.56 -5.30
C LYS A 886 -18.06 27.26 -6.02
N PHE A 887 -17.42 26.59 -6.95
CA PHE A 887 -16.17 27.11 -7.53
C PHE A 887 -16.45 28.16 -8.57
N GLY A 888 -15.87 29.35 -8.39
CA GLY A 888 -16.03 30.45 -9.33
C GLY A 888 -15.34 30.21 -10.67
N PHE A 889 -15.84 30.84 -11.72
CA PHE A 889 -15.33 30.70 -13.10
C PHE A 889 -13.82 30.94 -13.28
N GLY A 890 -13.19 31.76 -12.44
CA GLY A 890 -11.76 32.12 -12.54
C GLY A 890 -10.86 31.51 -11.46
N GLU A 891 -11.37 30.63 -10.61
CA GLU A 891 -10.61 30.07 -9.49
C GLU A 891 -9.64 28.97 -9.97
N ALA A 892 -8.38 29.05 -9.56
CA ALA A 892 -7.35 28.05 -9.86
C ALA A 892 -6.97 27.30 -8.60
N LEU A 893 -6.81 25.97 -8.67
CA LEU A 893 -6.42 25.14 -7.53
C LEU A 893 -5.32 24.13 -7.93
N PRO A 894 -4.40 23.78 -7.00
CA PRO A 894 -3.24 22.93 -7.31
C PRO A 894 -3.57 21.50 -7.80
N ARG A 895 -4.76 20.97 -7.49
CA ARG A 895 -5.18 19.60 -7.85
C ARG A 895 -6.45 19.55 -8.71
N LEU A 896 -6.87 20.68 -9.25
CA LEU A 896 -8.03 20.76 -10.15
C LEU A 896 -7.58 20.38 -11.55
N ALA A 897 -8.10 19.26 -12.02
CA ALA A 897 -7.76 18.63 -13.29
C ALA A 897 -9.01 18.47 -14.17
N ILE A 898 -8.79 17.97 -15.39
CA ILE A 898 -9.86 17.71 -16.35
C ILE A 898 -9.65 16.35 -17.02
N ARG A 899 -10.74 15.60 -17.20
CA ARG A 899 -10.70 14.28 -17.84
C ARG A 899 -11.05 14.39 -19.32
N PRO A 900 -10.15 13.99 -20.23
CA PRO A 900 -10.44 13.96 -21.65
C PRO A 900 -11.48 12.90 -22.00
N CYS A 901 -12.42 13.27 -22.86
CA CYS A 901 -13.39 12.37 -23.47
C CYS A 901 -13.30 12.43 -25.00
N VAL A 902 -13.59 11.33 -25.70
CA VAL A 902 -13.51 11.24 -27.18
C VAL A 902 -14.67 10.44 -27.75
N ARG A 903 -15.20 10.81 -28.92
CA ARG A 903 -16.27 10.04 -29.58
C ARG A 903 -15.77 8.73 -30.20
N ARG A 904 -14.49 8.68 -30.55
CA ARG A 904 -13.84 7.52 -31.16
C ARG A 904 -12.45 7.39 -30.58
N VAL A 905 -12.07 6.18 -30.21
CA VAL A 905 -10.69 5.84 -29.86
C VAL A 905 -10.00 5.40 -31.13
N VAL A 906 -8.85 6.00 -31.42
CA VAL A 906 -7.93 5.43 -32.40
C VAL A 906 -6.98 4.53 -31.62
N HIS A 907 -6.90 3.27 -32.02
CA HIS A 907 -6.04 2.32 -31.35
C HIS A 907 -4.56 2.75 -31.48
N PRO A 908 -3.77 2.66 -30.40
CA PRO A 908 -2.36 3.04 -30.43
C PRO A 908 -1.58 2.13 -31.38
N ARG A 909 -0.53 2.67 -31.99
CA ARG A 909 0.45 1.86 -32.72
C ARG A 909 1.54 1.45 -31.75
N VAL A 910 1.72 0.14 -31.58
CA VAL A 910 2.77 -0.41 -30.71
C VAL A 910 3.86 -0.99 -31.58
N ARG A 911 5.10 -0.54 -31.35
CA ARG A 911 6.31 -1.17 -31.90
C ARG A 911 7.15 -1.70 -30.76
N VAL A 912 7.56 -2.95 -30.88
CA VAL A 912 8.48 -3.57 -29.93
C VAL A 912 9.77 -3.91 -30.67
N SER A 913 10.90 -3.49 -30.11
CA SER A 913 12.21 -3.69 -30.70
C SER A 913 13.27 -3.96 -29.64
N GLU A 914 14.41 -4.49 -30.06
CA GLU A 914 15.57 -4.67 -29.20
C GLU A 914 16.59 -3.55 -29.45
N ARG A 915 17.05 -2.89 -28.38
CA ARG A 915 18.06 -1.84 -28.46
C ARG A 915 19.01 -1.92 -27.26
N GLY A 916 20.29 -2.18 -27.53
CA GLY A 916 21.32 -2.23 -26.47
C GLY A 916 21.11 -3.34 -25.44
N GLY A 917 20.60 -4.51 -25.88
CA GLY A 917 20.30 -5.62 -24.98
C GLY A 917 19.08 -5.39 -24.09
N LYS A 918 18.21 -4.43 -24.44
CA LYS A 918 16.94 -4.15 -23.75
C LYS A 918 15.79 -4.21 -24.74
N ILE A 919 14.61 -4.58 -24.23
CA ILE A 919 13.37 -4.53 -25.00
C ILE A 919 12.78 -3.13 -24.86
N LEU A 920 12.58 -2.47 -25.99
CA LEU A 920 11.93 -1.17 -26.08
C LEU A 920 10.51 -1.34 -26.60
N VAL A 921 9.55 -0.83 -25.84
CA VAL A 921 8.14 -0.74 -26.25
C VAL A 921 7.84 0.72 -26.55
N GLU A 922 7.63 1.02 -27.83
CA GLU A 922 7.22 2.34 -28.31
C GLU A 922 5.71 2.32 -28.54
N VAL A 923 5.00 3.16 -27.79
CA VAL A 923 3.56 3.37 -27.93
C VAL A 923 3.35 4.73 -28.58
N GLU A 924 3.01 4.73 -29.86
CA GLU A 924 2.59 5.94 -30.57
C GLU A 924 1.08 6.13 -30.35
N ASP A 925 0.72 7.12 -29.53
CA ASP A 925 -0.65 7.60 -29.42
C ASP A 925 -1.06 8.32 -30.71
N ALA A 926 -2.28 8.07 -31.16
CA ALA A 926 -2.82 8.63 -32.40
C ALA A 926 -3.21 10.12 -32.29
#